data_AF-A0AA95RQ18-F1
#
_entry.id   AF-A0AA95RQ18-F1
#
_cell.length_a   1.000
_cell.length_b   1.000
_cell.length_c   1.000
_cell.angle_alpha   90.00
_cell.angle_beta   90.00
_cell.angle_gamma   90.00
#
_symmetry.space_group_name_H-M   'P 1'
#
loop_
_entity.id
_entity.type
_entity.pdbx_description
1 polymer ?
#
loop_
_entity_poly.entity_id
_entity_poly.type
_entity_poly.pdbx_seq_one_letter_code
_entity_poly.pdbx_strand_id
1 'polypeptide(L)'
;MTVKTTAEQIRIIEYDPSYAKAVAEMWNRSNESWGGGTNQRTEDTVRREMEISSNLNVFLAVDGEEVVGFCSFAHYRQDEGALYVPLLNVRPDYHGYKVGRNLILNAVRKTIEAGWPRLDLFTWAGNTKAVPMYKKCGFFWEKNEDYVHLMNFIPTVLQTEALAPYFEQLDWYADSTRELPIQPDGRRERGFDFFDYTWQKGELSLRAEFEKTGRGLTALDTPDYEIFTEIEDHDLVFGSTYKIRYHIKNRSASDLAIEIQGQNHKNIRFALSAAPTLAPGETVIVEGEFELDPIREEQNDKKTHPVVLSKWLIGGKRAEFRIGVAPKFPLKMMMELPTRELYPGLPAELYLNVENNFATEAEFSFDLPDEEFLTWEDRAVSFAVPAKSKASIQVPFTLNSYGLYSRDIEVTAVPAGEKAVSFISKLSVLMKGTHGRFGGENGDQWVAVNGAYSVHLNNNDNGIWIEYPGSSHNFWLTHPKLGKPFAEEFSKKQAKEIKIYSEGEGQVLETLYESDEFPGLEIKRVAKLFANGIAEFYSEVCNTSNQTLEEDMYLLTNFGFFGKRLILPYQGHYVDMGDAYSGDPSYWDSAQITENWLFSKEENVTCGVCWDPSLKLLRPEYPLGLEHNLGQISAGDVVRTKTLVFALNTFLKWSDFRTFARKKHDPITPVLDDHLELTLGSGNPFAAEALHAELIERKMTPLNGSLELYVQMDRGEEQKVSEMELQREQNLHSAGFELSPEEAETSSELSQSGQKVRVVYRGEDRIQERTGLWFPQTETAAVVCDTEEGLAGPIYTVSNGVLSIAAAPDFGSVVHSLKHHGEEWLDSSYPEAAPRSWWNPWHGGLGVGISGIGGFSRLEEPRSAAWTEQMDVQGNVWKGLRITTSIEKQEKNRGIVVNQHYLMLPGVPVLCVLHSVTNGSGMALPNYSLAEENYIKPSPVYAEGWMEFSKEGKFLLGTVETYLEAKGLLRIGASSRKDMLHMVSNHPNQSASAYVNNKVFNHGVHHHLKLLNGETVWTQPSFLIMGELALNSEDVRSLLKLTFARPTDEKEISNADH
;
A
#
# COMPACT_ATOMS: atom_id res chain seq x y z
N MET A 1 29.40 49.08 13.98
CA MET A 1 28.09 48.57 13.55
C MET A 1 28.00 47.13 14.00
N THR A 2 27.25 46.89 15.06
CA THR A 2 27.08 45.56 15.67
C THR A 2 26.25 44.69 14.73
N VAL A 3 26.85 43.59 14.26
CA VAL A 3 26.15 42.54 13.50
C VAL A 3 25.16 41.90 14.46
N LYS A 4 23.89 42.33 14.40
CA LYS A 4 22.80 41.57 15.00
C LYS A 4 22.71 40.25 14.23
N THR A 5 22.88 39.14 14.95
CA THR A 5 22.66 37.79 14.42
C THR A 5 21.28 37.69 13.79
N THR A 6 21.21 37.22 12.53
CA THR A 6 20.01 37.09 11.68
C THR A 6 18.81 36.42 12.37
N ALA A 7 19.05 35.60 13.40
CA ALA A 7 18.00 34.93 14.18
C ALA A 7 17.11 35.87 15.02
N GLU A 8 17.54 37.10 15.35
CA GLU A 8 16.73 38.05 16.16
C GLU A 8 15.73 38.87 15.32
N GLN A 9 15.72 38.74 13.98
CA GLN A 9 14.82 39.50 13.09
C GLN A 9 13.61 38.71 12.57
N ILE A 10 13.61 37.37 12.71
CA ILE A 10 12.55 36.51 12.17
C ILE A 10 11.34 36.52 13.12
N ARG A 11 10.19 36.95 12.59
CA ARG A 11 8.92 37.06 13.34
C ARG A 11 7.99 35.91 12.97
N ILE A 12 7.34 35.31 13.98
CA ILE A 12 6.25 34.35 13.75
C ILE A 12 4.94 35.14 13.73
N ILE A 13 4.21 35.09 12.63
CA ILE A 13 2.92 35.76 12.44
C ILE A 13 1.88 34.75 11.95
N GLU A 14 0.61 35.13 11.98
CA GLU A 14 -0.46 34.36 11.35
C GLU A 14 -0.59 34.76 9.88
N TYR A 15 -0.95 33.79 9.04
CA TYR A 15 -1.16 34.01 7.60
C TYR A 15 -2.33 34.97 7.36
N ASP A 16 -2.14 35.83 6.37
CA ASP A 16 -3.16 36.67 5.75
C ASP A 16 -3.00 36.56 4.22
N PRO A 17 -4.07 36.64 3.41
CA PRO A 17 -3.99 36.52 1.95
C PRO A 17 -2.99 37.45 1.26
N SER A 18 -2.59 38.57 1.87
CA SER A 18 -1.51 39.43 1.34
C SER A 18 -0.15 38.73 1.26
N TYR A 19 0.07 37.64 2.00
CA TYR A 19 1.31 36.85 1.97
C TYR A 19 1.31 35.71 0.95
N ALA A 20 0.21 35.47 0.22
CA ALA A 20 0.08 34.34 -0.72
C ALA A 20 1.24 34.25 -1.72
N LYS A 21 1.68 35.39 -2.26
CA LYS A 21 2.83 35.47 -3.17
C LYS A 21 4.14 35.05 -2.51
N ALA A 22 4.40 35.55 -1.31
CA ALA A 22 5.62 35.24 -0.56
C ALA A 22 5.66 33.77 -0.12
N VAL A 23 4.51 33.18 0.22
CA VAL A 23 4.37 31.75 0.51
C VAL A 23 4.66 30.91 -0.75
N ALA A 24 4.14 31.30 -1.92
CA ALA A 24 4.42 30.62 -3.19
C ALA A 24 5.93 30.59 -3.49
N GLU A 25 6.60 31.73 -3.32
CA GLU A 25 8.04 31.83 -3.51
C GLU A 25 8.82 30.95 -2.52
N MET A 26 8.42 30.94 -1.25
CA MET A 26 9.03 30.10 -0.22
C MET A 26 8.92 28.62 -0.57
N TRP A 27 7.73 28.15 -0.97
CA TRP A 27 7.53 26.76 -1.39
C TRP A 27 8.40 26.39 -2.60
N ASN A 28 8.41 27.21 -3.65
CA ASN A 28 9.25 26.98 -4.83
C ASN A 28 10.74 26.86 -4.49
N ARG A 29 11.23 27.70 -3.56
CA ARG A 29 12.62 27.69 -3.10
C ARG A 29 12.94 26.55 -2.12
N SER A 30 11.93 25.75 -1.73
CA SER A 30 12.09 24.64 -0.80
C SER A 30 12.00 23.25 -1.44
N ASN A 31 11.69 23.15 -2.74
CA ASN A 31 11.47 21.88 -3.45
C ASN A 31 12.58 20.83 -3.22
N GLU A 32 13.85 21.25 -3.17
CA GLU A 32 14.98 20.33 -2.92
C GLU A 32 14.88 19.56 -1.60
N SER A 33 14.19 20.11 -0.59
CA SER A 33 13.96 19.43 0.70
C SER A 33 12.82 18.41 0.66
N TRP A 34 12.04 18.39 -0.43
CA TRP A 34 10.87 17.55 -0.65
C TRP A 34 11.05 16.67 -1.88
N GLY A 35 12.17 15.94 -1.97
CA GLY A 35 12.47 15.05 -3.10
C GLY A 35 12.98 15.74 -4.36
N GLY A 36 12.83 17.07 -4.48
CA GLY A 36 13.25 17.87 -5.63
C GLY A 36 12.07 18.23 -6.53
N GLY A 37 12.29 18.23 -7.84
CA GLY A 37 11.25 18.47 -8.85
C GLY A 37 11.11 19.92 -9.33
N THR A 38 10.39 20.07 -10.44
CA THR A 38 10.23 21.33 -11.19
C THR A 38 8.86 21.99 -10.98
N ASN A 39 8.06 21.48 -10.04
CA ASN A 39 6.73 22.00 -9.76
C ASN A 39 6.82 23.44 -9.23
N GLN A 40 6.06 24.35 -9.84
CA GLN A 40 5.98 25.75 -9.42
C GLN A 40 4.60 26.12 -8.90
N ARG A 41 4.59 26.83 -7.78
CA ARG A 41 3.45 27.44 -7.12
C ARG A 41 3.39 28.93 -7.48
N THR A 42 2.20 29.44 -7.73
CA THR A 42 1.91 30.86 -7.97
C THR A 42 1.09 31.45 -6.83
N GLU A 43 1.03 32.78 -6.72
CA GLU A 43 0.18 33.47 -5.74
C GLU A 43 -1.28 32.99 -5.79
N ASP A 44 -1.86 32.88 -6.99
CA ASP A 44 -3.24 32.43 -7.17
C ASP A 44 -3.45 30.99 -6.69
N THR A 45 -2.49 30.09 -6.94
CA THR A 45 -2.59 28.71 -6.46
C THR A 45 -2.57 28.65 -4.93
N VAL A 46 -1.67 29.41 -4.29
CA VAL A 46 -1.61 29.45 -2.82
C VAL A 46 -2.86 30.06 -2.23
N ARG A 47 -3.39 31.15 -2.81
CA ARG A 47 -4.60 31.80 -2.32
C ARG A 47 -5.79 30.84 -2.34
N ARG A 48 -5.99 30.14 -3.46
CA ARG A 48 -7.05 29.12 -3.59
C ARG A 48 -6.85 27.97 -2.60
N GLU A 49 -5.63 27.48 -2.43
CA GLU A 49 -5.33 26.40 -1.48
C GLU A 49 -5.60 26.81 -0.03
N MET A 50 -5.29 28.06 0.34
CA MET A 50 -5.54 28.56 1.70
C MET A 50 -7.04 28.81 1.96
N GLU A 51 -7.77 29.32 0.96
CA GLU A 51 -9.23 29.57 1.04
C GLU A 51 -10.04 28.29 1.29
N ILE A 52 -9.59 27.15 0.74
CA ILE A 52 -10.25 25.85 0.92
C ILE A 52 -9.62 24.98 2.03
N SER A 53 -8.60 25.49 2.73
CA SER A 53 -7.89 24.71 3.74
C SER A 53 -8.73 24.52 5.01
N SER A 54 -8.64 23.34 5.62
CA SER A 54 -9.29 23.04 6.91
C SER A 54 -8.43 23.39 8.12
N ASN A 55 -7.43 24.24 7.94
CA ASN A 55 -6.52 24.66 8.99
C ASN A 55 -7.24 25.58 9.98
N LEU A 56 -6.99 25.40 11.27
CA LEU A 56 -7.37 26.36 12.30
C LEU A 56 -6.60 27.67 12.11
N ASN A 57 -5.26 27.56 12.05
CA ASN A 57 -4.35 28.67 11.82
C ASN A 57 -3.22 28.22 10.89
N VAL A 58 -2.56 29.20 10.27
CA VAL A 58 -1.28 29.01 9.59
C VAL A 58 -0.29 30.01 10.16
N PHE A 59 0.84 29.53 10.64
CA PHE A 59 1.93 30.34 11.15
C PHE A 59 3.01 30.52 10.09
N LEU A 60 3.41 31.75 9.84
CA LEU A 60 4.49 32.11 8.94
C LEU A 60 5.69 32.60 9.75
N ALA A 61 6.89 32.19 9.35
CA ALA A 61 8.12 32.82 9.78
C ALA A 61 8.54 33.84 8.73
N VAL A 62 8.66 35.11 9.12
CA VAL A 62 8.90 36.24 8.22
C VAL A 62 10.21 36.95 8.59
N ASP A 63 11.09 37.09 7.61
CA ASP A 63 12.33 37.88 7.67
C ASP A 63 12.20 39.10 6.75
N GLY A 64 12.07 40.29 7.34
CA GLY A 64 11.70 41.49 6.58
C GLY A 64 10.31 41.37 5.94
N GLU A 65 10.27 41.25 4.61
CA GLU A 65 9.08 41.02 3.79
C GLU A 65 9.00 39.59 3.23
N GLU A 66 10.04 38.77 3.41
CA GLU A 66 10.09 37.40 2.89
C GLU A 66 9.50 36.40 3.87
N VAL A 67 8.68 35.49 3.37
CA VAL A 67 8.28 34.29 4.11
C VAL A 67 9.39 33.26 3.97
N VAL A 68 9.93 32.79 5.10
CA VAL A 68 11.06 31.85 5.17
C VAL A 68 10.70 30.52 5.82
N GLY A 69 9.49 30.44 6.40
CA GLY A 69 8.92 29.20 6.91
C GLY A 69 7.40 29.27 7.05
N PHE A 70 6.79 28.10 7.09
CA PHE A 70 5.35 27.87 7.08
C PHE A 70 5.02 26.70 7.98
N CYS A 71 4.00 26.84 8.82
CA CYS A 71 3.46 25.78 9.66
C CYS A 71 1.94 25.86 9.66
N SER A 72 1.27 24.88 9.08
CA SER A 72 -0.19 24.77 9.23
C SER A 72 -0.54 24.11 10.58
N PHE A 73 -1.72 24.44 11.10
CA PHE A 73 -2.20 23.99 12.40
C PHE A 73 -3.70 23.67 12.30
N ALA A 74 -4.12 22.47 12.68
CA ALA A 74 -5.48 21.98 12.44
C ALA A 74 -5.96 21.05 13.57
N HIS A 75 -7.22 20.63 13.53
CA HIS A 75 -7.69 19.51 14.35
C HIS A 75 -7.12 18.19 13.85
N TYR A 76 -6.70 17.31 14.76
CA TYR A 76 -6.44 15.93 14.38
C TYR A 76 -7.77 15.19 14.21
N ARG A 77 -8.10 14.80 12.99
CA ARG A 77 -9.41 14.17 12.68
C ARG A 77 -9.43 12.65 12.83
N GLN A 78 -8.27 12.02 13.05
CA GLN A 78 -8.20 10.55 13.13
C GLN A 78 -8.38 10.03 14.56
N ASP A 79 -8.19 10.89 15.58
CA ASP A 79 -8.29 10.53 17.00
C ASP A 79 -8.88 11.67 17.84
N GLU A 80 -9.29 11.38 19.07
CA GLU A 80 -9.80 12.35 20.03
C GLU A 80 -8.69 13.10 20.79
N GLY A 81 -9.01 14.31 21.25
CA GLY A 81 -8.16 15.05 22.19
C GLY A 81 -6.83 15.57 21.62
N ALA A 82 -6.69 15.75 20.30
CA ALA A 82 -5.45 16.28 19.73
C ALA A 82 -5.65 17.37 18.67
N LEU A 83 -4.72 18.32 18.67
CA LEU A 83 -4.46 19.20 17.53
C LEU A 83 -3.34 18.59 16.67
N TYR A 84 -3.16 19.11 15.47
CA TYR A 84 -2.31 18.51 14.44
C TYR A 84 -1.51 19.57 13.69
N VAL A 85 -0.28 19.22 13.29
CA VAL A 85 0.55 20.00 12.35
C VAL A 85 0.55 19.29 10.98
N PRO A 86 -0.27 19.70 10.01
CA PRO A 86 -0.31 19.06 8.69
C PRO A 86 0.95 19.25 7.86
N LEU A 87 1.56 20.44 7.93
CA LEU A 87 2.73 20.77 7.13
C LEU A 87 3.63 21.73 7.92
N LEU A 88 4.90 21.35 8.06
CA LEU A 88 5.98 22.25 8.42
C LEU A 88 6.95 22.33 7.23
N ASN A 89 7.18 23.54 6.72
CA ASN A 89 8.14 23.79 5.65
C ASN A 89 9.03 24.98 6.00
N VAL A 90 10.33 24.87 5.75
CA VAL A 90 11.32 25.91 5.97
C VAL A 90 12.26 25.95 4.78
N ARG A 91 12.53 27.16 4.29
CA ARG A 91 13.45 27.38 3.17
C ARG A 91 14.85 26.84 3.51
N PRO A 92 15.52 26.09 2.59
CA PRO A 92 16.79 25.43 2.89
C PRO A 92 17.91 26.36 3.38
N ASP A 93 17.98 27.58 2.86
CA ASP A 93 18.93 28.63 3.27
C ASP A 93 18.67 29.18 4.69
N TYR A 94 17.51 28.87 5.28
CA TYR A 94 17.13 29.21 6.66
C TYR A 94 17.20 27.99 7.61
N HIS A 95 17.69 26.85 7.14
CA HIS A 95 17.99 25.71 8.02
C HIS A 95 19.14 26.07 8.97
N GLY A 96 19.06 25.61 10.23
CA GLY A 96 20.02 25.98 11.28
C GLY A 96 19.72 27.28 12.03
N TYR A 97 18.86 28.15 11.48
CA TYR A 97 18.44 29.41 12.14
C TYR A 97 17.25 29.26 13.10
N LYS A 98 16.94 28.02 13.51
CA LYS A 98 15.88 27.70 14.49
C LYS A 98 14.45 28.10 14.04
N VAL A 99 14.21 28.34 12.75
CA VAL A 99 12.90 28.71 12.19
C VAL A 99 11.85 27.62 12.44
N GLY A 100 12.12 26.39 12.00
CA GLY A 100 11.18 25.27 12.18
C GLY A 100 10.87 25.00 13.65
N ARG A 101 11.90 25.07 14.51
CA ARG A 101 11.74 24.99 15.97
C ARG A 101 10.77 26.05 16.49
N ASN A 102 10.97 27.32 16.13
CA ASN A 102 10.13 28.40 16.64
C ASN A 102 8.67 28.29 16.17
N LEU A 103 8.44 27.82 14.94
CA LEU A 103 7.10 27.53 14.43
C LEU A 103 6.41 26.43 15.25
N ILE A 104 7.10 25.32 15.52
CA ILE A 104 6.58 24.23 16.34
C ILE A 104 6.34 24.65 17.79
N LEU A 105 7.26 25.40 18.41
CA LEU A 105 7.07 25.93 19.76
C LEU A 105 5.85 26.87 19.83
N ASN A 106 5.58 27.64 18.77
CA ASN A 106 4.37 28.44 18.69
C ASN A 106 3.11 27.57 18.60
N ALA A 107 3.13 26.49 17.81
CA ALA A 107 2.03 25.52 17.76
C ALA A 107 1.78 24.87 19.12
N VAL A 108 2.82 24.41 19.84
CA VAL A 108 2.69 23.84 21.20
C VAL A 108 2.07 24.86 22.17
N ARG A 109 2.54 26.12 22.12
CA ARG A 109 1.96 27.19 22.93
C ARG A 109 0.48 27.40 22.63
N LYS A 110 0.10 27.43 21.35
CA LYS A 110 -1.29 27.59 20.93
C LYS A 110 -2.16 26.42 21.36
N THR A 111 -1.64 25.19 21.36
CA THR A 111 -2.32 24.02 21.92
C THR A 111 -2.59 24.17 23.42
N ILE A 112 -1.60 24.67 24.18
CA ILE A 112 -1.74 24.94 25.63
C ILE A 112 -2.76 26.04 25.90
N GLU A 113 -2.67 27.17 25.19
CA GLU A 113 -3.61 28.30 25.31
C GLU A 113 -5.05 27.87 24.99
N ALA A 114 -5.23 26.95 24.06
CA ALA A 114 -6.53 26.40 23.69
C ALA A 114 -7.04 25.30 24.63
N GLY A 115 -6.27 24.89 25.64
CA GLY A 115 -6.66 23.87 26.62
C GLY A 115 -6.71 22.44 26.05
N TRP A 116 -6.00 22.18 24.95
CA TRP A 116 -5.92 20.84 24.36
C TRP A 116 -4.80 20.02 25.02
N PRO A 117 -4.97 18.71 25.25
CA PRO A 117 -3.99 17.91 25.98
C PRO A 117 -2.80 17.47 25.10
N ARG A 118 -2.95 17.49 23.77
CA ARG A 118 -1.97 16.89 22.85
C ARG A 118 -1.86 17.63 21.51
N LEU A 119 -0.65 17.60 20.94
CA LEU A 119 -0.35 18.04 19.58
C LEU A 119 0.39 16.93 18.82
N ASP A 120 -0.09 16.57 17.64
CA ASP A 120 0.45 15.46 16.84
C ASP A 120 0.97 15.93 15.47
N LEU A 121 1.84 15.12 14.85
CA LEU A 121 2.25 15.29 13.46
C LEU A 121 2.68 13.96 12.83
N PHE A 122 2.61 13.86 11.50
CA PHE A 122 3.21 12.76 10.75
C PHE A 122 4.47 13.20 10.01
N THR A 123 5.40 12.27 9.82
CA THR A 123 6.53 12.46 8.91
C THR A 123 6.95 11.12 8.29
N TRP A 124 8.13 11.07 7.68
CA TRP A 124 8.75 9.85 7.15
C TRP A 124 10.00 9.50 7.96
N ALA A 125 10.33 8.21 8.03
CA ALA A 125 11.41 7.71 8.88
C ALA A 125 12.80 8.25 8.50
N GLY A 126 12.99 8.61 7.22
CA GLY A 126 14.20 9.24 6.70
C GLY A 126 14.33 10.75 6.96
N ASN A 127 13.41 11.40 7.68
CA ASN A 127 13.48 12.85 8.01
C ASN A 127 14.45 13.15 9.15
N THR A 128 15.72 12.80 8.97
CA THR A 128 16.76 12.86 10.02
C THR A 128 17.06 14.28 10.52
N LYS A 129 16.75 15.32 9.73
CA LYS A 129 16.94 16.71 10.14
C LYS A 129 15.83 17.20 11.08
N ALA A 130 14.57 16.86 10.79
CA ALA A 130 13.44 17.39 11.53
C ALA A 130 13.09 16.57 12.77
N VAL A 131 13.28 15.23 12.74
CA VAL A 131 12.92 14.34 13.85
C VAL A 131 13.59 14.74 15.18
N PRO A 132 14.92 15.00 15.26
CA PRO A 132 15.53 15.47 16.51
C PRO A 132 14.95 16.80 17.01
N MET A 133 14.60 17.70 16.10
CA MET A 133 13.98 18.99 16.44
C MET A 133 12.56 18.79 16.98
N TYR A 134 11.74 17.94 16.36
CA TYR A 134 10.42 17.58 16.86
C TYR A 134 10.52 16.96 18.25
N LYS A 135 11.41 15.97 18.43
CA LYS A 135 11.61 15.34 19.73
C LYS A 135 12.07 16.34 20.80
N LYS A 136 12.99 17.27 20.46
CA LYS A 136 13.39 18.35 21.39
C LYS A 136 12.23 19.28 21.74
N CYS A 137 11.28 19.50 20.82
CA CYS A 137 10.06 20.26 21.09
C CYS A 137 8.99 19.48 21.87
N GLY A 138 9.32 18.27 22.35
CA GLY A 138 8.48 17.47 23.22
C GLY A 138 7.77 16.31 22.54
N PHE A 139 7.99 16.06 21.24
CA PHE A 139 7.33 14.94 20.57
C PHE A 139 7.99 13.58 20.92
N PHE A 140 7.20 12.52 20.91
CA PHE A 140 7.65 11.12 20.92
C PHE A 140 7.32 10.49 19.57
N TRP A 141 8.27 9.78 18.98
CA TRP A 141 8.05 8.95 17.79
C TRP A 141 7.47 7.60 18.23
N GLU A 142 6.21 7.34 17.88
CA GLU A 142 5.53 6.08 18.15
C GLU A 142 6.14 4.89 17.39
N LYS A 143 6.28 3.72 18.06
CA LYS A 143 6.60 2.46 17.36
C LYS A 143 5.38 2.01 16.54
N ASN A 144 5.49 2.11 15.22
CA ASN A 144 4.47 1.70 14.26
C ASN A 144 5.13 1.10 13.00
N GLU A 145 4.50 0.10 12.39
CA GLU A 145 5.04 -0.62 11.23
C GLU A 145 4.85 0.14 9.89
N ASP A 146 3.80 0.96 9.79
CA ASP A 146 3.31 1.49 8.51
C ASP A 146 3.62 2.99 8.32
N TYR A 147 3.83 3.75 9.39
CA TYR A 147 4.02 5.20 9.32
C TYR A 147 4.78 5.77 10.52
N VAL A 148 5.25 7.02 10.39
CA VAL A 148 5.90 7.76 11.48
C VAL A 148 4.94 8.80 12.04
N HIS A 149 4.36 8.48 13.20
CA HIS A 149 3.49 9.35 13.97
C HIS A 149 4.23 9.88 15.21
N LEU A 150 4.14 11.18 15.42
CA LEU A 150 4.77 11.87 16.53
C LEU A 150 3.72 12.54 17.41
N MET A 151 3.79 12.30 18.72
CA MET A 151 2.85 12.84 19.71
C MET A 151 3.53 13.71 20.76
N ASN A 152 2.92 14.83 21.11
CA ASN A 152 3.42 15.76 22.11
C ASN A 152 2.44 15.92 23.27
N PHE A 153 2.86 15.50 24.47
CA PHE A 153 2.07 15.59 25.70
C PHE A 153 2.53 16.70 26.67
N ILE A 154 3.46 17.57 26.24
CA ILE A 154 3.81 18.80 26.99
C ILE A 154 2.58 19.63 27.34
N PRO A 155 1.54 19.75 26.46
CA PRO A 155 0.34 20.47 26.85
C PRO A 155 -0.34 19.90 28.09
N THR A 156 -0.46 18.57 28.22
CA THR A 156 -0.96 17.91 29.44
C THR A 156 -0.08 18.18 30.66
N VAL A 157 1.25 18.09 30.50
CA VAL A 157 2.22 18.35 31.59
C VAL A 157 1.99 19.74 32.19
N LEU A 158 1.93 20.77 31.35
CA LEU A 158 1.82 22.16 31.81
C LEU A 158 0.41 22.53 32.31
N GLN A 159 -0.61 21.75 31.95
CA GLN A 159 -1.98 21.91 32.42
C GLN A 159 -2.28 21.11 33.70
N THR A 160 -1.35 20.23 34.13
CA THR A 160 -1.50 19.45 35.37
C THR A 160 -1.13 20.29 36.58
N GLU A 161 -2.11 20.63 37.43
CA GLU A 161 -1.91 21.52 38.57
C GLU A 161 -0.89 21.01 39.59
N ALA A 162 -0.81 19.69 39.77
CA ALA A 162 0.19 19.07 40.64
C ALA A 162 1.64 19.32 40.19
N LEU A 163 1.85 19.67 38.91
CA LEU A 163 3.18 19.96 38.36
C LEU A 163 3.52 21.45 38.30
N ALA A 164 2.51 22.33 38.36
CA ALA A 164 2.69 23.77 38.22
C ALA A 164 3.79 24.37 39.13
N PRO A 165 3.94 24.00 40.42
CA PRO A 165 4.99 24.55 41.28
C PRO A 165 6.42 24.29 40.78
N TYR A 166 6.67 23.16 40.12
CA TYR A 166 8.00 22.81 39.61
C TYR A 166 8.35 23.61 38.35
N PHE A 167 7.35 23.89 37.50
CA PHE A 167 7.51 24.68 36.28
C PHE A 167 7.54 26.21 36.52
N GLU A 168 7.44 26.67 37.77
CA GLU A 168 7.84 28.03 38.14
C GLU A 168 9.38 28.21 38.07
N GLN A 169 10.13 27.11 38.26
CA GLN A 169 11.60 27.09 38.23
C GLN A 169 12.17 26.43 36.99
N LEU A 170 11.51 25.38 36.48
CA LEU A 170 11.91 24.64 35.28
C LEU A 170 11.35 25.28 34.00
N ASP A 171 12.17 25.36 32.97
CA ASP A 171 11.72 25.57 31.59
C ASP A 171 11.56 24.21 30.90
N TRP A 172 10.33 23.87 30.50
CA TRP A 172 10.02 22.56 29.92
C TRP A 172 10.83 22.24 28.66
N TYR A 173 11.29 23.24 27.92
CA TYR A 173 12.06 23.07 26.70
C TYR A 173 13.56 23.10 26.97
N ALA A 174 14.05 24.11 27.70
CA ALA A 174 15.47 24.34 27.91
C ALA A 174 16.08 23.35 28.90
N ASP A 175 15.37 23.03 29.99
CA ASP A 175 15.86 22.18 31.08
C ASP A 175 15.58 20.68 30.84
N SER A 176 15.06 20.30 29.66
CA SER A 176 14.81 18.90 29.30
C SER A 176 16.09 18.11 29.02
N THR A 177 16.22 16.95 29.65
CA THR A 177 17.41 16.06 29.61
C THR A 177 17.21 14.80 28.78
N ARG A 178 16.11 14.69 28.02
CA ARG A 178 15.85 13.52 27.17
C ARG A 178 16.92 13.34 26.09
N GLU A 179 17.33 12.10 25.87
CA GLU A 179 18.06 11.69 24.67
C GLU A 179 17.11 11.68 23.46
N LEU A 180 17.64 12.04 22.28
CA LEU A 180 16.84 12.24 21.07
C LEU A 180 17.34 11.37 19.89
N PRO A 181 17.41 10.04 20.04
CA PRO A 181 17.84 9.16 18.95
C PRO A 181 16.86 9.20 17.78
N ILE A 182 17.32 8.96 16.56
CA ILE A 182 16.48 8.96 15.34
C ILE A 182 15.90 7.56 15.10
N GLN A 183 15.08 7.11 16.04
CA GLN A 183 14.36 5.85 16.03
C GLN A 183 13.04 6.00 16.82
N PRO A 184 12.10 5.05 16.78
CA PRO A 184 10.94 5.06 17.66
C PRO A 184 11.33 5.21 19.14
N ASP A 185 10.62 6.08 19.86
CA ASP A 185 10.75 6.25 21.30
C ASP A 185 9.94 5.18 22.05
N GLY A 186 10.23 5.09 23.34
CA GLY A 186 9.40 4.37 24.30
C GLY A 186 10.04 3.08 24.82
N ARG A 187 9.61 2.69 26.01
CA ARG A 187 10.01 1.45 26.67
C ARG A 187 8.79 0.53 26.71
N ARG A 188 8.92 -0.67 26.16
CA ARG A 188 7.86 -1.68 26.20
C ARG A 188 7.95 -2.52 27.47
N GLU A 189 6.90 -2.50 28.28
CA GLU A 189 6.75 -3.34 29.47
C GLU A 189 5.32 -3.84 29.57
N ARG A 190 5.14 -5.16 29.75
CA ARG A 190 3.81 -5.78 29.92
C ARG A 190 2.81 -5.40 28.80
N GLY A 191 3.30 -5.29 27.57
CA GLY A 191 2.50 -4.90 26.40
C GLY A 191 2.28 -3.39 26.22
N PHE A 192 2.53 -2.57 27.25
CA PHE A 192 2.42 -1.11 27.16
C PHE A 192 3.71 -0.49 26.64
N ASP A 193 3.57 0.60 25.87
CA ASP A 193 4.69 1.45 25.47
C ASP A 193 4.66 2.75 26.30
N PHE A 194 5.70 2.98 27.11
CA PHE A 194 5.82 4.14 28.00
C PHE A 194 6.79 5.18 27.47
N PHE A 195 6.44 6.45 27.62
CA PHE A 195 7.17 7.61 27.15
C PHE A 195 7.57 8.52 28.32
N ASP A 196 8.86 8.78 28.48
CA ASP A 196 9.38 9.58 29.58
C ASP A 196 9.76 10.99 29.16
N TYR A 197 9.22 11.99 29.87
CA TYR A 197 9.86 13.30 29.97
C TYR A 197 10.72 13.39 31.22
N THR A 198 11.92 13.94 31.04
CA THR A 198 12.87 14.20 32.12
C THR A 198 13.39 15.63 32.03
N TRP A 199 13.47 16.30 33.19
CA TRP A 199 13.97 17.67 33.34
C TRP A 199 14.90 17.78 34.53
N GLN A 200 15.93 18.62 34.41
CA GLN A 200 16.87 18.90 35.50
C GLN A 200 17.38 20.34 35.47
N LYS A 201 17.37 21.00 36.64
CA LYS A 201 17.97 22.33 36.85
C LYS A 201 18.55 22.44 38.25
N GLY A 202 19.88 22.40 38.35
CA GLY A 202 20.55 22.27 39.64
C GLY A 202 20.18 20.94 40.31
N GLU A 203 19.73 20.99 41.56
CA GLU A 203 19.26 19.82 42.32
C GLU A 203 17.80 19.44 42.03
N LEU A 204 17.04 20.29 41.32
CA LEU A 204 15.65 20.02 40.97
C LEU A 204 15.61 19.06 39.78
N SER A 205 15.02 17.88 39.97
CA SER A 205 14.79 16.86 38.94
C SER A 205 13.33 16.44 38.93
N LEU A 206 12.77 16.22 37.74
CA LEU A 206 11.38 15.81 37.55
C LEU A 206 11.27 14.83 36.38
N ARG A 207 10.47 13.77 36.55
CA ARG A 207 10.08 12.85 35.48
C ARG A 207 8.55 12.71 35.41
N ALA A 208 8.02 12.74 34.20
CA ALA A 208 6.61 12.47 33.92
C ALA A 208 6.53 11.39 32.82
N GLU A 209 5.82 10.30 33.11
CA GLU A 209 5.67 9.15 32.22
C GLU A 209 4.26 9.13 31.61
N PHE A 210 4.18 8.91 30.30
CA PHE A 210 2.93 8.76 29.55
C PHE A 210 2.83 7.39 28.91
N GLU A 211 1.64 6.82 28.84
CA GLU A 211 1.39 5.57 28.11
C GLU A 211 0.77 5.83 26.73
N LYS A 212 1.28 5.10 25.72
CA LYS A 212 1.00 5.31 24.29
C LYS A 212 -0.49 5.25 23.95
N THR A 213 -1.21 4.20 24.30
CA THR A 213 -2.57 3.94 23.80
C THR A 213 -3.64 4.73 24.54
N GLY A 214 -3.43 5.00 25.83
CA GLY A 214 -4.29 5.84 26.67
C GLY A 214 -4.01 7.33 26.54
N ARG A 215 -2.91 7.70 25.88
CA ARG A 215 -2.48 9.08 25.58
C ARG A 215 -2.40 9.95 26.83
N GLY A 216 -1.98 9.39 27.97
CA GLY A 216 -2.06 10.08 29.25
C GLY A 216 -1.03 9.65 30.29
N LEU A 217 -1.03 10.41 31.39
CA LEU A 217 -0.03 10.33 32.46
C LEU A 217 -0.22 9.05 33.30
N THR A 218 0.87 8.31 33.51
CA THR A 218 0.89 7.06 34.29
C THR A 218 1.86 7.08 35.46
N ALA A 219 2.88 7.94 35.44
CA ALA A 219 3.79 8.10 36.56
C ALA A 219 4.31 9.53 36.71
N LEU A 220 4.62 9.89 37.95
CA LEU A 220 5.30 11.13 38.34
C LEU A 220 6.40 10.81 39.34
N ASP A 221 7.63 11.22 39.03
CA ASP A 221 8.73 11.23 39.98
C ASP A 221 9.17 12.69 40.19
N THR A 222 8.94 13.18 41.40
CA THR A 222 9.19 14.56 41.81
C THR A 222 10.03 14.58 43.10
N PRO A 223 10.59 15.74 43.49
CA PRO A 223 11.26 15.87 44.79
C PRO A 223 10.35 15.54 45.97
N ASP A 224 9.05 15.84 45.87
CA ASP A 224 8.11 15.70 47.00
C ASP A 224 7.42 14.33 47.05
N TYR A 225 7.28 13.65 45.92
CA TYR A 225 6.60 12.35 45.83
C TYR A 225 6.95 11.57 44.57
N GLU A 226 6.71 10.27 44.64
CA GLU A 226 6.80 9.32 43.53
C GLU A 226 5.48 8.56 43.42
N ILE A 227 4.89 8.54 42.23
CA ILE A 227 3.65 7.83 41.89
C ILE A 227 3.87 7.05 40.61
N PHE A 228 3.50 5.78 40.57
CA PHE A 228 3.38 5.04 39.30
C PHE A 228 2.17 4.10 39.30
N THR A 229 1.57 3.95 38.12
CA THR A 229 0.43 3.07 37.86
C THR A 229 0.89 1.73 37.29
N GLU A 230 0.32 0.63 37.78
CA GLU A 230 0.62 -0.72 37.33
C GLU A 230 -0.66 -1.49 36.96
N ILE A 231 -0.68 -2.03 35.74
CA ILE A 231 -1.59 -3.05 35.25
C ILE A 231 -0.74 -4.21 34.71
N GLU A 232 -1.21 -5.44 34.89
CA GLU A 232 -0.43 -6.65 34.58
C GLU A 232 -0.20 -6.86 33.07
N ASP A 233 -1.15 -6.49 32.22
CA ASP A 233 -1.08 -6.67 30.77
C ASP A 233 -1.90 -5.58 30.05
N HIS A 234 -1.50 -5.24 28.83
CA HIS A 234 -2.16 -4.28 27.95
C HIS A 234 -3.31 -4.93 27.18
N ASP A 235 -3.07 -6.14 26.65
CA ASP A 235 -4.01 -6.88 25.81
C ASP A 235 -4.93 -7.74 26.69
N LEU A 236 -6.05 -7.16 27.11
CA LEU A 236 -6.96 -7.75 28.09
C LEU A 236 -8.23 -8.31 27.44
N VAL A 237 -8.60 -9.53 27.81
CA VAL A 237 -9.82 -10.18 27.31
C VAL A 237 -11.05 -9.61 28.05
N PHE A 238 -12.06 -9.15 27.32
CA PHE A 238 -13.27 -8.65 27.98
C PHE A 238 -14.07 -9.78 28.66
N GLY A 239 -14.96 -9.42 29.59
CA GLY A 239 -15.72 -10.40 30.39
C GLY A 239 -14.99 -10.85 31.67
N SER A 240 -13.77 -10.36 31.88
CA SER A 240 -12.96 -10.60 33.08
C SER A 240 -12.79 -9.32 33.93
N THR A 241 -12.36 -9.51 35.17
CA THR A 241 -12.03 -8.44 36.12
C THR A 241 -10.52 -8.36 36.29
N TYR A 242 -9.98 -7.15 36.25
CA TYR A 242 -8.54 -6.88 36.30
C TYR A 242 -8.19 -5.92 37.42
N LYS A 243 -6.94 -6.01 37.88
CA LYS A 243 -6.42 -5.17 38.96
C LYS A 243 -5.61 -4.01 38.40
N ILE A 244 -5.73 -2.87 39.08
CA ILE A 244 -4.86 -1.71 38.93
C ILE A 244 -4.24 -1.39 40.28
N ARG A 245 -2.94 -1.10 40.29
CA ARG A 245 -2.18 -0.77 41.50
C ARG A 245 -1.54 0.60 41.34
N TYR A 246 -1.75 1.48 42.31
CA TYR A 246 -1.07 2.77 42.39
C TYR A 246 -0.05 2.72 43.52
N HIS A 247 1.21 2.81 43.15
CA HIS A 247 2.32 2.86 44.10
C HIS A 247 2.63 4.31 44.39
N ILE A 248 2.60 4.70 45.66
CA ILE A 248 2.72 6.09 46.11
C ILE A 248 3.76 6.15 47.21
N LYS A 249 4.75 7.04 47.07
CA LYS A 249 5.77 7.30 48.08
C LYS A 249 5.87 8.80 48.36
N ASN A 250 5.77 9.16 49.64
CA ASN A 250 5.99 10.53 50.09
C ASN A 250 7.48 10.77 50.33
N ARG A 251 8.07 11.72 49.60
CA ARG A 251 9.47 12.15 49.74
C ARG A 251 9.61 13.52 50.40
N SER A 252 8.49 14.21 50.65
CA SER A 252 8.45 15.51 51.30
C SER A 252 8.71 15.40 52.81
N ALA A 253 8.97 16.55 53.45
CA ALA A 253 9.17 16.64 54.89
C ALA A 253 7.85 16.72 55.70
N SER A 254 6.69 16.69 55.03
CA SER A 254 5.37 16.83 55.63
C SER A 254 4.43 15.70 55.22
N ASP A 255 3.30 15.55 55.92
CA ASP A 255 2.26 14.60 55.52
C ASP A 255 1.69 14.96 54.13
N LEU A 256 1.52 13.94 53.30
CA LEU A 256 0.97 14.07 51.94
C LEU A 256 -0.44 13.48 51.89
N ALA A 257 -1.44 14.34 51.77
CA ALA A 257 -2.82 13.93 51.56
C ALA A 257 -3.06 13.60 50.07
N ILE A 258 -3.63 12.43 49.81
CA ILE A 258 -4.00 11.95 48.47
C ILE A 258 -5.49 11.63 48.47
N GLU A 259 -6.20 12.03 47.42
CA GLU A 259 -7.54 11.54 47.10
C GLU A 259 -7.54 10.95 45.69
N ILE A 260 -8.14 9.77 45.50
CA ILE A 260 -8.21 9.02 44.24
C ILE A 260 -9.66 8.66 43.98
N GLN A 261 -10.17 9.06 42.81
CA GLN A 261 -11.50 8.68 42.35
C GLN A 261 -11.43 8.05 40.96
N GLY A 262 -11.79 6.77 40.87
CA GLY A 262 -11.94 6.06 39.60
C GLY A 262 -13.15 6.54 38.81
N GLN A 263 -13.06 6.48 37.48
CA GLN A 263 -14.13 6.88 36.58
C GLN A 263 -14.32 5.86 35.44
N ASN A 264 -15.57 5.54 35.14
CA ASN A 264 -15.93 4.74 33.97
C ASN A 264 -15.52 5.47 32.67
N HIS A 265 -15.03 4.71 31.69
CA HIS A 265 -14.64 5.24 30.39
C HIS A 265 -14.87 4.20 29.29
N LYS A 266 -15.63 4.54 28.25
CA LYS A 266 -16.03 3.61 27.17
C LYS A 266 -16.60 2.30 27.75
N ASN A 267 -15.99 1.15 27.43
CA ASN A 267 -16.38 -0.17 27.91
C ASN A 267 -15.72 -0.58 29.24
N ILE A 268 -15.06 0.34 29.95
CA ILE A 268 -14.43 0.07 31.26
C ILE A 268 -15.35 0.52 32.39
N ARG A 269 -15.52 -0.34 33.40
CA ARG A 269 -16.21 -0.04 34.66
C ARG A 269 -15.19 0.00 35.80
N PHE A 270 -15.01 1.16 36.41
CA PHE A 270 -13.99 1.37 37.43
C PHE A 270 -14.49 2.35 38.50
N ALA A 271 -14.68 1.86 39.73
CA ALA A 271 -15.31 2.58 40.83
C ALA A 271 -14.43 2.63 42.09
N LEU A 272 -13.15 2.93 41.95
CA LEU A 272 -12.24 3.14 43.08
C LEU A 272 -12.55 4.46 43.82
N SER A 273 -12.50 4.43 45.14
CA SER A 273 -12.50 5.63 45.99
C SER A 273 -11.54 5.41 47.15
N ALA A 274 -10.48 6.21 47.22
CA ALA A 274 -9.45 6.10 48.26
C ALA A 274 -8.94 7.49 48.65
N ALA A 275 -8.63 7.69 49.94
CA ALA A 275 -8.11 8.96 50.43
C ALA A 275 -7.00 8.77 51.49
N PRO A 276 -5.84 8.16 51.15
CA PRO A 276 -4.77 7.95 52.11
C PRO A 276 -4.03 9.25 52.45
N THR A 277 -3.50 9.33 53.66
CA THR A 277 -2.57 10.38 54.09
C THR A 277 -1.26 9.72 54.50
N LEU A 278 -0.16 10.08 53.86
CA LEU A 278 1.15 9.42 54.02
C LEU A 278 2.09 10.30 54.84
N ALA A 279 2.72 9.72 55.87
CA ALA A 279 3.77 10.37 56.64
C ALA A 279 5.07 10.54 55.80
N PRO A 280 6.02 11.41 56.20
CA PRO A 280 7.29 11.57 55.51
C PRO A 280 8.05 10.25 55.35
N GLY A 281 8.42 9.91 54.11
CA GLY A 281 9.14 8.67 53.77
C GLY A 281 8.27 7.42 53.64
N GLU A 282 6.96 7.50 53.89
CA GLU A 282 6.03 6.37 53.77
C GLU A 282 5.77 5.99 52.31
N THR A 283 5.62 4.69 52.05
CA THR A 283 5.21 4.12 50.77
C THR A 283 3.94 3.28 50.98
N VAL A 284 2.93 3.47 50.12
CA VAL A 284 1.69 2.69 50.12
C VAL A 284 1.34 2.22 48.71
N ILE A 285 0.63 1.10 48.62
CA ILE A 285 0.02 0.61 47.39
C ILE A 285 -1.50 0.70 47.56
N VAL A 286 -2.16 1.45 46.69
CA VAL A 286 -3.62 1.49 46.60
C VAL A 286 -4.06 0.60 45.45
N GLU A 287 -4.80 -0.45 45.76
CA GLU A 287 -5.33 -1.40 44.77
C GLU A 287 -6.78 -1.06 44.41
N GLY A 288 -7.12 -1.21 43.13
CA GLY A 288 -8.49 -1.14 42.61
C GLY A 288 -8.75 -2.24 41.59
N GLU A 289 -10.03 -2.51 41.34
CA GLU A 289 -10.48 -3.50 40.35
C GLU A 289 -11.36 -2.82 39.29
N PHE A 290 -11.18 -3.22 38.02
CA PHE A 290 -11.99 -2.75 36.90
C PHE A 290 -12.48 -3.92 36.04
N GLU A 291 -13.66 -3.75 35.45
CA GLU A 291 -14.29 -4.72 34.57
C GLU A 291 -14.29 -4.21 33.13
N LEU A 292 -14.15 -5.14 32.17
CA LEU A 292 -14.21 -4.86 30.74
C LEU A 292 -15.52 -5.41 30.16
N ASP A 293 -16.41 -4.51 29.75
CA ASP A 293 -17.61 -4.86 29.01
C ASP A 293 -17.26 -5.34 27.59
N PRO A 294 -18.08 -6.22 26.98
CA PRO A 294 -17.87 -6.71 25.62
C PRO A 294 -17.72 -5.62 24.57
N ILE A 295 -16.84 -5.87 23.60
CA ILE A 295 -16.66 -5.04 22.40
C ILE A 295 -17.35 -5.69 21.19
N ARG A 296 -17.66 -4.88 20.18
CA ARG A 296 -18.21 -5.37 18.90
C ARG A 296 -17.22 -5.30 17.74
N GLU A 297 -16.15 -4.53 17.90
CA GLU A 297 -15.13 -4.30 16.91
C GLU A 297 -13.76 -4.28 17.61
N GLU A 298 -12.71 -4.60 16.87
CA GLU A 298 -11.34 -4.54 17.37
C GLU A 298 -10.88 -3.11 17.66
N GLN A 299 -9.96 -2.96 18.60
CA GLN A 299 -9.35 -1.66 18.87
C GLN A 299 -8.50 -1.22 17.68
N ASN A 300 -8.61 0.06 17.33
CA ASN A 300 -7.82 0.68 16.29
C ASN A 300 -6.59 1.35 16.91
N ASP A 301 -5.40 0.85 16.60
CA ASP A 301 -4.13 1.34 17.15
C ASP A 301 -3.84 2.83 16.86
N LYS A 302 -4.55 3.43 15.89
CA LYS A 302 -4.45 4.86 15.57
C LYS A 302 -5.24 5.74 16.53
N LYS A 303 -6.13 5.17 17.33
CA LYS A 303 -7.06 5.88 18.21
C LYS A 303 -6.70 5.71 19.67
N THR A 304 -7.22 6.61 20.50
CA THR A 304 -7.14 6.52 21.95
C THR A 304 -7.97 5.32 22.40
N HIS A 305 -7.31 4.38 23.07
CA HIS A 305 -7.94 3.18 23.58
C HIS A 305 -8.87 3.49 24.77
N PRO A 306 -9.74 2.56 25.18
CA PRO A 306 -10.38 2.60 26.49
C PRO A 306 -9.33 2.70 27.61
N VAL A 307 -9.55 3.60 28.57
CA VAL A 307 -8.58 3.88 29.64
C VAL A 307 -9.13 3.55 31.02
N VAL A 308 -8.27 3.03 31.89
CA VAL A 308 -8.55 3.00 33.32
C VAL A 308 -8.23 4.39 33.86
N LEU A 309 -9.27 5.18 34.11
CA LEU A 309 -9.18 6.61 34.41
C LEU A 309 -9.34 6.88 35.90
N SER A 310 -8.46 7.70 36.47
CA SER A 310 -8.56 8.17 37.85
C SER A 310 -8.26 9.66 37.98
N LYS A 311 -9.05 10.35 38.80
CA LYS A 311 -8.87 11.76 39.17
C LYS A 311 -8.26 11.85 40.55
N TRP A 312 -7.31 12.76 40.70
CA TRP A 312 -6.47 12.86 41.89
C TRP A 312 -6.48 14.27 42.49
N LEU A 313 -6.40 14.33 43.82
CA LEU A 313 -5.91 15.49 44.55
C LEU A 313 -4.63 15.09 45.30
N ILE A 314 -3.50 15.68 44.93
CA ILE A 314 -2.18 15.44 45.53
C ILE A 314 -1.80 16.69 46.31
N GLY A 315 -1.85 16.64 47.65
CA GLY A 315 -1.65 17.83 48.49
C GLY A 315 -2.62 18.97 48.15
N GLY A 316 -3.84 18.64 47.70
CA GLY A 316 -4.86 19.60 47.26
C GLY A 316 -4.71 20.11 45.82
N LYS A 317 -3.75 19.62 45.03
CA LYS A 317 -3.56 19.96 43.61
C LYS A 317 -4.11 18.87 42.70
N ARG A 318 -4.76 19.25 41.60
CA ARG A 318 -5.39 18.29 40.68
C ARG A 318 -4.38 17.59 39.77
N ALA A 319 -4.60 16.30 39.56
CA ALA A 319 -3.96 15.50 38.51
C ALA A 319 -4.95 14.46 37.96
N GLU A 320 -4.68 13.96 36.76
CA GLU A 320 -5.41 12.87 36.13
C GLU A 320 -4.41 11.80 35.71
N PHE A 321 -4.65 10.56 36.13
CA PHE A 321 -3.88 9.40 35.70
C PHE A 321 -4.78 8.51 34.85
N ARG A 322 -4.26 8.13 33.68
CA ARG A 322 -4.98 7.27 32.74
C ARG A 322 -4.01 6.39 32.00
N ILE A 323 -4.33 5.11 31.95
CA ILE A 323 -3.57 4.08 31.25
C ILE A 323 -4.52 3.36 30.28
N GLY A 324 -4.15 3.28 29.00
CA GLY A 324 -4.97 2.66 27.96
C GLY A 324 -4.75 1.16 27.94
N VAL A 325 -5.84 0.40 27.86
CA VAL A 325 -5.80 -1.05 27.65
C VAL A 325 -6.38 -1.39 26.29
N ALA A 326 -5.98 -2.50 25.69
CA ALA A 326 -6.56 -3.00 24.45
C ALA A 326 -7.52 -4.16 24.75
N PRO A 327 -8.83 -3.91 24.91
CA PRO A 327 -9.81 -4.98 24.98
C PRO A 327 -9.73 -5.88 23.75
N LYS A 328 -9.56 -7.18 23.98
CA LYS A 328 -9.54 -8.23 22.96
C LYS A 328 -10.78 -9.11 23.07
N PHE A 329 -11.22 -9.63 21.93
CA PHE A 329 -12.15 -10.76 21.91
C PHE A 329 -11.51 -11.97 22.57
N PRO A 330 -12.25 -12.78 23.35
CA PRO A 330 -11.73 -14.06 23.86
C PRO A 330 -11.14 -14.94 22.75
N LEU A 331 -11.85 -15.02 21.61
CA LEU A 331 -11.38 -15.60 20.36
C LEU A 331 -11.64 -14.59 19.23
N LYS A 332 -10.59 -14.22 18.49
CA LYS A 332 -10.78 -13.55 17.20
C LYS A 332 -11.05 -14.63 16.14
N MET A 333 -12.02 -14.39 15.26
CA MET A 333 -12.43 -15.36 14.25
C MET A 333 -12.64 -14.70 12.89
N MET A 334 -12.17 -15.37 11.83
CA MET A 334 -12.33 -14.92 10.44
C MET A 334 -12.56 -16.12 9.53
N MET A 335 -13.56 -16.05 8.66
CA MET A 335 -13.83 -17.08 7.66
C MET A 335 -13.05 -16.80 6.39
N GLU A 336 -12.24 -17.76 5.96
CA GLU A 336 -11.46 -17.71 4.73
C GLU A 336 -11.91 -18.79 3.75
N LEU A 337 -12.22 -18.37 2.53
CA LEU A 337 -12.49 -19.28 1.41
C LEU A 337 -11.22 -19.41 0.56
N PRO A 338 -10.56 -20.58 0.58
CA PRO A 338 -9.33 -20.80 -0.18
C PRO A 338 -9.63 -20.97 -1.68
N THR A 339 -10.76 -21.56 -2.04
CA THR A 339 -11.10 -21.89 -3.43
C THR A 339 -11.98 -20.80 -4.01
N ARG A 340 -11.56 -20.20 -5.13
CA ARG A 340 -12.37 -19.18 -5.84
C ARG A 340 -13.54 -19.78 -6.61
N GLU A 341 -13.47 -21.05 -6.97
CA GLU A 341 -14.54 -21.78 -7.65
C GLU A 341 -15.24 -22.74 -6.69
N LEU A 342 -16.51 -22.47 -6.40
CA LEU A 342 -17.39 -23.35 -5.64
C LEU A 342 -18.43 -23.96 -6.58
N TYR A 343 -18.86 -25.20 -6.31
CA TYR A 343 -19.86 -25.90 -7.11
C TYR A 343 -20.94 -26.51 -6.21
N PRO A 344 -22.24 -26.17 -6.40
CA PRO A 344 -23.32 -26.74 -5.62
C PRO A 344 -23.38 -28.27 -5.69
N GLY A 345 -23.66 -28.90 -4.56
CA GLY A 345 -23.75 -30.36 -4.41
C GLY A 345 -22.41 -31.08 -4.28
N LEU A 346 -21.28 -30.39 -4.45
CA LEU A 346 -19.97 -30.94 -4.14
C LEU A 346 -19.54 -30.51 -2.73
N PRO A 347 -18.89 -31.41 -1.97
CA PRO A 347 -18.21 -31.04 -0.74
C PRO A 347 -17.16 -29.96 -1.04
N ALA A 348 -17.14 -28.94 -0.19
CA ALA A 348 -16.18 -27.86 -0.19
C ALA A 348 -15.76 -27.57 1.25
N GLU A 349 -14.70 -26.78 1.40
CA GLU A 349 -14.13 -26.51 2.71
C GLU A 349 -13.84 -25.02 2.81
N LEU A 350 -14.15 -24.46 3.98
CA LEU A 350 -13.71 -23.14 4.38
C LEU A 350 -12.81 -23.29 5.60
N TYR A 351 -11.97 -22.29 5.84
CA TYR A 351 -11.09 -22.24 6.99
C TYR A 351 -11.55 -21.13 7.93
N LEU A 352 -11.80 -21.49 9.18
CA LEU A 352 -11.99 -20.54 10.26
C LEU A 352 -10.63 -20.24 10.89
N ASN A 353 -10.04 -19.11 10.51
CA ASN A 353 -8.87 -18.58 11.18
C ASN A 353 -9.27 -18.08 12.55
N VAL A 354 -8.60 -18.57 13.58
CA VAL A 354 -8.87 -18.23 14.97
C VAL A 354 -7.60 -17.81 15.71
N GLU A 355 -7.74 -16.89 16.65
CA GLU A 355 -6.65 -16.43 17.51
C GLU A 355 -7.15 -16.34 18.96
N ASN A 356 -6.56 -17.18 19.82
CA ASN A 356 -6.86 -17.21 21.25
C ASN A 356 -6.14 -16.06 21.96
N ASN A 357 -6.90 -15.15 22.56
CA ASN A 357 -6.33 -14.01 23.27
C ASN A 357 -6.11 -14.25 24.78
N PHE A 358 -6.52 -15.41 25.32
CA PHE A 358 -6.19 -15.79 26.69
C PHE A 358 -4.70 -16.09 26.87
N ALA A 359 -4.21 -15.88 28.08
CA ALA A 359 -2.87 -16.27 28.51
C ALA A 359 -2.74 -17.78 28.84
N THR A 360 -3.84 -18.51 28.73
CA THR A 360 -3.95 -19.96 28.94
C THR A 360 -4.55 -20.63 27.70
N GLU A 361 -4.34 -21.94 27.58
CA GLU A 361 -5.11 -22.74 26.63
C GLU A 361 -6.60 -22.61 26.94
N ALA A 362 -7.42 -22.51 25.90
CA ALA A 362 -8.86 -22.39 26.03
C ALA A 362 -9.55 -23.31 25.04
N GLU A 363 -10.63 -23.94 25.50
CA GLU A 363 -11.58 -24.66 24.66
C GLU A 363 -12.65 -23.69 24.18
N PHE A 364 -12.96 -23.72 22.88
CA PHE A 364 -13.97 -22.89 22.27
C PHE A 364 -15.02 -23.77 21.64
N SER A 365 -16.29 -23.41 21.84
CA SER A 365 -17.41 -24.10 21.22
C SER A 365 -18.52 -23.14 20.79
N PHE A 366 -19.13 -23.44 19.66
CA PHE A 366 -20.29 -22.74 19.12
C PHE A 366 -21.01 -23.60 18.09
N ASP A 367 -22.25 -23.26 17.82
CA ASP A 367 -23.02 -23.85 16.73
C ASP A 367 -23.05 -22.90 15.54
N LEU A 368 -22.77 -23.40 14.34
CA LEU A 368 -22.99 -22.66 13.10
C LEU A 368 -24.50 -22.61 12.79
N PRO A 369 -25.10 -21.40 12.62
CA PRO A 369 -26.46 -21.26 12.14
C PRO A 369 -26.69 -21.97 10.79
N ASP A 370 -27.85 -22.61 10.66
CA ASP A 370 -28.32 -23.18 9.39
C ASP A 370 -28.66 -22.06 8.40
N GLU A 371 -28.41 -22.34 7.12
CA GLU A 371 -28.89 -21.51 6.01
C GLU A 371 -29.53 -22.40 4.96
N GLU A 372 -30.48 -21.88 4.21
CA GLU A 372 -31.10 -22.65 3.12
C GLU A 372 -30.09 -22.99 2.00
N PHE A 373 -29.10 -22.11 1.79
CA PHE A 373 -28.18 -22.22 0.66
C PHE A 373 -26.95 -23.10 0.91
N LEU A 374 -26.68 -23.53 2.15
CA LEU A 374 -25.55 -24.39 2.47
C LEU A 374 -25.93 -25.41 3.55
N THR A 375 -25.29 -26.58 3.51
CA THR A 375 -25.40 -27.60 4.55
C THR A 375 -24.02 -27.79 5.19
N TRP A 376 -23.92 -27.56 6.48
CA TRP A 376 -22.72 -27.89 7.27
C TRP A 376 -22.61 -29.41 7.42
N GLU A 377 -21.39 -29.97 7.32
CA GLU A 377 -21.19 -31.39 7.63
C GLU A 377 -21.34 -31.63 9.15
N ASP A 378 -20.71 -30.78 9.95
CA ASP A 378 -20.96 -30.65 11.38
C ASP A 378 -21.21 -29.17 11.72
N ARG A 379 -22.26 -28.94 12.50
CA ARG A 379 -22.64 -27.60 12.97
C ARG A 379 -21.96 -27.25 14.28
N ALA A 380 -21.72 -28.26 15.12
CA ALA A 380 -21.12 -28.07 16.42
C ALA A 380 -19.61 -28.01 16.23
N VAL A 381 -19.05 -26.81 16.28
CA VAL A 381 -17.61 -26.62 16.14
C VAL A 381 -17.03 -26.54 17.54
N SER A 382 -16.05 -27.40 17.83
CA SER A 382 -15.32 -27.40 19.09
C SER A 382 -13.83 -27.67 18.86
N PHE A 383 -12.98 -26.87 19.47
CA PHE A 383 -11.53 -26.99 19.36
C PHE A 383 -10.83 -26.34 20.56
N ALA A 384 -9.61 -26.80 20.86
CA ALA A 384 -8.72 -26.17 21.82
C ALA A 384 -7.64 -25.39 21.07
N VAL A 385 -7.34 -24.18 21.53
CA VAL A 385 -6.25 -23.37 20.99
C VAL A 385 -5.30 -23.00 22.14
N PRO A 386 -3.97 -23.23 21.99
CA PRO A 386 -3.01 -22.83 23.01
C PRO A 386 -3.06 -21.33 23.33
N ALA A 387 -2.51 -20.97 24.48
CA ALA A 387 -2.40 -19.59 24.93
C ALA A 387 -1.77 -18.69 23.85
N LYS A 388 -2.35 -17.51 23.61
CA LYS A 388 -1.83 -16.48 22.69
C LYS A 388 -1.40 -17.03 21.31
N SER A 389 -2.12 -18.06 20.83
CA SER A 389 -1.77 -18.79 19.62
C SER A 389 -2.89 -18.73 18.59
N LYS A 390 -2.51 -19.01 17.34
CA LYS A 390 -3.41 -19.00 16.18
C LYS A 390 -3.63 -20.42 15.68
N ALA A 391 -4.81 -20.66 15.14
CA ALA A 391 -5.14 -21.92 14.47
C ALA A 391 -6.05 -21.65 13.28
N SER A 392 -6.09 -22.61 12.36
CA SER A 392 -6.96 -22.57 11.20
C SER A 392 -7.81 -23.84 11.25
N ILE A 393 -9.09 -23.69 11.56
CA ILE A 393 -10.02 -24.81 11.73
C ILE A 393 -10.71 -25.05 10.40
N GLN A 394 -10.56 -26.24 9.85
CA GLN A 394 -11.25 -26.64 8.63
C GLN A 394 -12.73 -26.89 8.95
N VAL A 395 -13.62 -26.27 8.20
CA VAL A 395 -15.07 -26.43 8.33
C VAL A 395 -15.62 -26.94 6.99
N PRO A 396 -15.85 -28.25 6.87
CA PRO A 396 -16.46 -28.83 5.68
C PRO A 396 -17.92 -28.41 5.54
N PHE A 397 -18.32 -28.14 4.29
CA PHE A 397 -19.70 -27.82 3.97
C PHE A 397 -20.05 -28.33 2.57
N THR A 398 -21.33 -28.55 2.31
CA THR A 398 -21.84 -28.76 0.96
C THR A 398 -22.72 -27.58 0.60
N LEU A 399 -22.39 -26.91 -0.50
CA LEU A 399 -23.19 -25.80 -0.97
C LEU A 399 -24.47 -26.34 -1.64
N ASN A 400 -25.65 -25.95 -1.17
CA ASN A 400 -26.93 -26.30 -1.82
C ASN A 400 -27.19 -25.34 -2.99
N SER A 401 -26.85 -24.06 -2.81
CA SER A 401 -26.87 -23.00 -3.82
C SER A 401 -25.92 -21.88 -3.41
N TYR A 402 -25.49 -21.02 -4.33
CA TYR A 402 -24.64 -19.87 -3.97
C TYR A 402 -25.36 -18.89 -3.03
N GLY A 403 -24.59 -18.24 -2.16
CA GLY A 403 -25.14 -17.33 -1.17
C GLY A 403 -24.08 -16.52 -0.43
N LEU A 404 -24.53 -15.66 0.48
CA LEU A 404 -23.71 -14.89 1.39
C LEU A 404 -24.01 -15.37 2.81
N TYR A 405 -23.01 -15.91 3.49
CA TYR A 405 -23.11 -16.20 4.90
C TYR A 405 -22.75 -14.92 5.66
N SER A 406 -23.61 -14.45 6.56
CA SER A 406 -23.32 -13.29 7.42
C SER A 406 -24.16 -13.38 8.69
N ARG A 407 -23.55 -13.88 9.78
CA ARG A 407 -24.26 -14.17 11.04
C ARG A 407 -23.47 -13.75 12.26
N ASP A 408 -24.21 -13.30 13.26
CA ASP A 408 -23.73 -13.20 14.64
C ASP A 408 -23.80 -14.59 15.28
N ILE A 409 -22.68 -15.04 15.85
CA ILE A 409 -22.56 -16.34 16.50
C ILE A 409 -22.18 -16.11 17.96
N GLU A 410 -22.93 -16.75 18.86
CA GLU A 410 -22.57 -16.80 20.27
C GLU A 410 -21.54 -17.91 20.48
N VAL A 411 -20.37 -17.52 20.98
CA VAL A 411 -19.23 -18.41 21.23
C VAL A 411 -19.04 -18.57 22.73
N THR A 412 -18.90 -19.82 23.18
CA THR A 412 -18.51 -20.13 24.55
C THR A 412 -17.02 -20.43 24.59
N ALA A 413 -16.29 -19.69 25.41
CA ALA A 413 -14.88 -19.92 25.68
C ALA A 413 -14.69 -20.44 27.11
N VAL A 414 -13.91 -21.51 27.26
CA VAL A 414 -13.56 -22.12 28.54
C VAL A 414 -12.04 -22.11 28.70
N PRO A 415 -11.47 -21.02 29.22
CA PRO A 415 -10.04 -20.95 29.55
C PRO A 415 -9.68 -21.92 30.69
N ALA A 416 -8.50 -22.53 30.58
CA ALA A 416 -8.04 -23.54 31.55
C ALA A 416 -7.92 -22.95 32.96
N GLY A 417 -8.68 -23.50 33.92
CA GLY A 417 -8.67 -23.08 35.33
C GLY A 417 -9.50 -21.82 35.64
N GLU A 418 -10.19 -21.26 34.65
CA GLU A 418 -11.02 -20.06 34.76
C GLU A 418 -12.50 -20.35 34.46
N LYS A 419 -13.37 -19.35 34.62
CA LYS A 419 -14.81 -19.50 34.33
C LYS A 419 -15.08 -19.36 32.84
N ALA A 420 -16.12 -20.04 32.37
CA ALA A 420 -16.60 -19.88 31.00
C ALA A 420 -17.09 -18.45 30.74
N VAL A 421 -16.75 -17.91 29.56
CA VAL A 421 -17.17 -16.59 29.08
C VAL A 421 -17.88 -16.77 27.73
N SER A 422 -19.04 -16.13 27.56
CA SER A 422 -19.78 -16.11 26.31
C SER A 422 -19.71 -14.75 25.64
N PHE A 423 -19.55 -14.73 24.32
CA PHE A 423 -19.47 -13.49 23.54
C PHE A 423 -19.99 -13.68 22.13
N ILE A 424 -20.29 -12.56 21.45
CA ILE A 424 -20.80 -12.58 20.08
C ILE A 424 -19.66 -12.25 19.12
N SER A 425 -19.53 -13.05 18.06
CA SER A 425 -18.64 -12.79 16.93
C SER A 425 -19.45 -12.78 15.64
N LYS A 426 -19.19 -11.80 14.77
CA LYS A 426 -19.80 -11.73 13.43
C LYS A 426 -18.92 -12.46 12.44
N LEU A 427 -19.46 -13.48 11.77
CA LEU A 427 -18.79 -14.20 10.68
C LEU A 427 -19.50 -13.90 9.37
N SER A 428 -18.72 -13.53 8.35
CA SER A 428 -19.25 -13.34 7.01
C SER A 428 -18.33 -13.91 5.94
N VAL A 429 -18.91 -14.57 4.93
CA VAL A 429 -18.17 -15.06 3.78
C VAL A 429 -19.05 -15.15 2.54
N LEU A 430 -18.54 -14.64 1.42
CA LEU A 430 -19.23 -14.62 0.13
C LEU A 430 -18.96 -15.92 -0.66
N MET A 431 -19.97 -16.76 -0.85
CA MET A 431 -19.88 -18.02 -1.60
C MET A 431 -20.49 -17.86 -2.99
N LYS A 432 -19.69 -17.34 -3.94
CA LYS A 432 -20.11 -17.06 -5.32
C LYS A 432 -19.77 -18.22 -6.27
N GLY A 433 -20.53 -18.32 -7.36
CA GLY A 433 -20.15 -19.09 -8.55
C GLY A 433 -20.89 -18.55 -9.76
N THR A 434 -21.37 -19.40 -10.67
CA THR A 434 -21.86 -18.96 -12.00
C THR A 434 -23.34 -18.56 -12.07
N HIS A 435 -24.13 -18.78 -11.02
CA HIS A 435 -25.55 -18.44 -10.96
C HIS A 435 -25.96 -17.92 -9.56
N GLY A 436 -27.26 -17.61 -9.37
CA GLY A 436 -27.81 -17.18 -8.09
C GLY A 436 -28.05 -15.67 -8.01
N ARG A 437 -28.88 -15.26 -7.05
CA ARG A 437 -29.26 -13.85 -6.84
C ARG A 437 -29.48 -13.57 -5.36
N PHE A 438 -28.56 -12.85 -4.74
CA PHE A 438 -28.51 -12.60 -3.30
C PHE A 438 -27.63 -11.39 -3.00
N GLY A 439 -27.51 -11.01 -1.73
CA GLY A 439 -26.59 -9.95 -1.31
C GLY A 439 -26.83 -9.51 0.12
N GLY A 440 -25.90 -8.73 0.64
CA GLY A 440 -25.90 -8.27 2.03
C GLY A 440 -24.56 -7.67 2.42
N GLU A 441 -24.38 -7.51 3.72
CA GLU A 441 -23.14 -7.04 4.32
C GLU A 441 -22.11 -8.19 4.37
N ASN A 442 -20.89 -7.91 3.92
CA ASN A 442 -19.78 -8.85 3.92
C ASN A 442 -18.52 -8.13 4.43
N GLY A 443 -18.25 -8.22 5.74
CA GLY A 443 -17.17 -7.47 6.36
C GLY A 443 -17.35 -5.95 6.21
N ASP A 444 -16.40 -5.30 5.55
CA ASP A 444 -16.32 -3.85 5.35
C ASP A 444 -16.97 -3.37 4.03
N GLN A 445 -17.80 -4.21 3.40
CA GLN A 445 -18.45 -3.90 2.13
C GLN A 445 -19.89 -4.45 2.08
N TRP A 446 -20.69 -3.89 1.18
CA TRP A 446 -21.97 -4.47 0.75
C TRP A 446 -21.85 -5.08 -0.63
N VAL A 447 -22.45 -6.24 -0.83
CA VAL A 447 -22.35 -6.98 -2.08
C VAL A 447 -23.74 -7.37 -2.58
N ALA A 448 -24.02 -7.09 -3.85
CA ALA A 448 -25.19 -7.59 -4.57
C ALA A 448 -24.76 -8.50 -5.71
N VAL A 449 -25.18 -9.77 -5.65
CA VAL A 449 -24.81 -10.83 -6.61
C VAL A 449 -25.97 -11.13 -7.55
N ASN A 450 -25.67 -11.26 -8.84
CA ASN A 450 -26.59 -11.80 -9.84
C ASN A 450 -25.82 -12.59 -10.90
N GLY A 451 -26.07 -13.90 -11.00
CA GLY A 451 -25.32 -14.77 -11.90
C GLY A 451 -23.88 -14.96 -11.41
N ALA A 452 -22.94 -14.88 -12.36
CA ALA A 452 -21.50 -14.89 -12.07
C ALA A 452 -20.95 -13.56 -11.55
N TYR A 453 -21.77 -12.52 -11.55
CA TYR A 453 -21.35 -11.14 -11.36
C TYR A 453 -21.75 -10.63 -9.98
N SER A 454 -20.98 -9.69 -9.46
CA SER A 454 -21.27 -9.01 -8.21
C SER A 454 -20.97 -7.52 -8.31
N VAL A 455 -21.85 -6.70 -7.75
CA VAL A 455 -21.60 -5.27 -7.49
C VAL A 455 -21.19 -5.14 -6.03
N HIS A 456 -20.13 -4.39 -5.79
CA HIS A 456 -19.57 -4.15 -4.47
C HIS A 456 -19.63 -2.67 -4.14
N LEU A 457 -19.93 -2.35 -2.89
CA LEU A 457 -19.88 -1.02 -2.31
C LEU A 457 -18.95 -1.05 -1.09
N ASN A 458 -17.92 -0.22 -1.09
CA ASN A 458 -17.00 -0.08 0.05
C ASN A 458 -17.60 0.84 1.13
N ASN A 459 -17.61 0.39 2.39
CA ASN A 459 -18.14 1.16 3.52
C ASN A 459 -17.28 2.38 3.89
N ASN A 460 -16.02 2.42 3.43
CA ASN A 460 -15.06 3.46 3.79
C ASN A 460 -15.07 4.66 2.84
N ASP A 461 -15.23 4.44 1.53
CA ASP A 461 -15.10 5.48 0.51
C ASP A 461 -16.30 5.64 -0.44
N ASN A 462 -17.34 4.82 -0.27
CA ASN A 462 -18.53 4.75 -1.13
C ASN A 462 -18.23 4.49 -2.62
N GLY A 463 -17.07 3.90 -2.92
CA GLY A 463 -16.71 3.39 -4.24
C GLY A 463 -17.55 2.17 -4.62
N ILE A 464 -17.93 2.09 -5.89
CA ILE A 464 -18.70 0.96 -6.45
C ILE A 464 -17.90 0.31 -7.57
N TRP A 465 -17.76 -1.01 -7.56
CA TRP A 465 -17.15 -1.76 -8.67
C TRP A 465 -17.93 -3.04 -8.96
N ILE A 466 -17.62 -3.64 -10.11
CA ILE A 466 -18.20 -4.90 -10.56
C ILE A 466 -17.10 -5.93 -10.67
N GLU A 467 -17.39 -7.13 -10.18
CA GLU A 467 -16.46 -8.24 -10.20
C GLU A 467 -17.06 -9.46 -10.91
N TYR A 468 -16.22 -10.12 -11.72
CA TYR A 468 -16.39 -11.46 -12.25
C TYR A 468 -15.20 -12.32 -11.81
N PRO A 469 -15.35 -13.63 -11.52
CA PRO A 469 -14.23 -14.48 -11.14
C PRO A 469 -13.06 -14.38 -12.14
N GLY A 470 -11.89 -13.94 -11.67
CA GLY A 470 -10.68 -13.78 -12.50
C GLY A 470 -10.60 -12.49 -13.35
N SER A 471 -11.57 -11.57 -13.27
CA SER A 471 -11.48 -10.27 -13.95
C SER A 471 -10.59 -9.28 -13.19
N SER A 472 -9.86 -8.43 -13.90
CA SER A 472 -9.25 -7.23 -13.33
C SER A 472 -10.31 -6.16 -13.05
N HIS A 473 -10.08 -5.33 -12.03
CA HIS A 473 -10.91 -4.17 -11.75
C HIS A 473 -10.69 -3.16 -12.88
N ASN A 474 -11.48 -3.18 -13.95
CA ASN A 474 -11.35 -2.31 -15.14
C ASN A 474 -12.39 -1.16 -15.17
N PHE A 475 -13.27 -1.15 -14.17
CA PHE A 475 -14.34 -0.17 -14.01
C PHE A 475 -14.66 0.04 -12.53
N TRP A 476 -14.85 1.30 -12.14
CA TRP A 476 -15.38 1.67 -10.84
C TRP A 476 -16.14 2.99 -10.96
N LEU A 477 -17.10 3.23 -10.07
CA LEU A 477 -17.68 4.54 -9.81
C LEU A 477 -17.11 5.07 -8.49
N THR A 478 -16.82 6.36 -8.46
CA THR A 478 -16.50 7.03 -7.19
C THR A 478 -17.80 7.41 -6.45
N HIS A 479 -17.66 8.01 -5.27
CA HIS A 479 -18.77 8.71 -4.61
C HIS A 479 -19.39 9.77 -5.54
N PRO A 480 -20.70 10.05 -5.42
CA PRO A 480 -21.38 11.06 -6.22
C PRO A 480 -20.94 12.46 -5.79
N LYS A 481 -21.01 13.44 -6.70
CA LYS A 481 -20.72 14.85 -6.37
C LYS A 481 -21.88 15.74 -6.79
N LEU A 482 -22.40 16.54 -5.86
CA LEU A 482 -23.58 17.38 -6.03
C LEU A 482 -23.18 18.86 -6.11
N GLY A 483 -23.95 19.66 -6.84
CA GLY A 483 -23.79 21.11 -6.95
C GLY A 483 -22.72 21.57 -7.94
N LYS A 484 -22.52 22.90 -8.01
CA LYS A 484 -21.40 23.55 -8.72
C LYS A 484 -20.85 24.67 -7.82
N PRO A 485 -19.62 24.56 -7.29
CA PRO A 485 -18.66 23.47 -7.49
C PRO A 485 -19.16 22.13 -6.92
N PHE A 486 -18.65 21.04 -7.48
CA PHE A 486 -19.05 19.68 -7.13
C PHE A 486 -18.47 19.28 -5.75
N ALA A 487 -19.36 19.03 -4.78
CA ALA A 487 -19.03 18.67 -3.39
C ALA A 487 -18.40 17.27 -3.26
N GLU A 488 -17.49 17.09 -2.30
CA GLU A 488 -16.89 15.78 -1.94
C GLU A 488 -17.44 15.20 -0.63
N GLU A 489 -18.53 15.77 -0.09
CA GLU A 489 -19.13 15.37 1.20
C GLU A 489 -19.42 13.87 1.32
N PHE A 490 -19.70 13.18 0.20
CA PHE A 490 -20.02 11.76 0.17
C PHE A 490 -18.79 10.84 0.15
N SER A 491 -17.56 11.35 0.20
CA SER A 491 -16.36 10.51 0.07
C SER A 491 -16.12 9.59 1.27
N LYS A 492 -16.65 9.91 2.45
CA LYS A 492 -16.53 9.11 3.69
C LYS A 492 -17.83 9.03 4.50
N LYS A 493 -18.92 9.58 3.94
CA LYS A 493 -20.21 9.66 4.62
C LYS A 493 -20.86 8.28 4.62
N GLN A 494 -21.25 7.79 5.79
CA GLN A 494 -22.00 6.54 5.86
C GLN A 494 -23.39 6.73 5.25
N ALA A 495 -23.86 5.75 4.50
CA ALA A 495 -25.22 5.76 3.98
C ALA A 495 -26.23 5.70 5.14
N LYS A 496 -27.27 6.54 5.05
CA LYS A 496 -28.41 6.52 5.97
C LYS A 496 -29.17 5.19 5.88
N GLU A 497 -29.26 4.65 4.67
CA GLU A 497 -29.96 3.40 4.40
C GLU A 497 -29.30 2.67 3.22
N ILE A 498 -29.22 1.34 3.31
CA ILE A 498 -28.75 0.45 2.23
C ILE A 498 -29.78 -0.65 2.04
N LYS A 499 -30.21 -0.88 0.79
CA LYS A 499 -31.16 -1.95 0.44
C LYS A 499 -30.60 -2.81 -0.68
N ILE A 500 -30.78 -4.11 -0.54
CA ILE A 500 -30.52 -5.07 -1.60
C ILE A 500 -31.79 -5.86 -1.87
N TYR A 501 -32.29 -5.80 -3.10
CA TYR A 501 -33.53 -6.47 -3.47
C TYR A 501 -33.54 -6.84 -4.95
N SER A 502 -34.40 -7.79 -5.30
CA SER A 502 -34.59 -8.21 -6.69
C SER A 502 -35.65 -7.34 -7.38
N GLU A 503 -35.35 -6.89 -8.60
CA GLU A 503 -36.29 -6.13 -9.43
C GLU A 503 -36.28 -6.67 -10.87
N GLY A 504 -37.34 -7.43 -11.23
CA GLY A 504 -37.38 -8.17 -12.50
C GLY A 504 -36.24 -9.20 -12.56
N GLU A 505 -35.46 -9.15 -13.64
CA GLU A 505 -34.24 -9.98 -13.85
C GLU A 505 -32.99 -9.40 -13.16
N GLY A 506 -33.08 -8.19 -12.60
CA GLY A 506 -31.97 -7.50 -11.95
C GLY A 506 -31.90 -7.75 -10.44
N GLN A 507 -30.70 -7.59 -9.89
CA GLN A 507 -30.44 -7.44 -8.47
C GLN A 507 -29.99 -6.00 -8.22
N VAL A 508 -30.67 -5.32 -7.30
CA VAL A 508 -30.48 -3.89 -7.05
C VAL A 508 -29.75 -3.70 -5.72
N LEU A 509 -28.72 -2.85 -5.73
CA LEU A 509 -28.09 -2.25 -4.56
C LEU A 509 -28.46 -0.76 -4.54
N GLU A 510 -29.25 -0.35 -3.55
CA GLU A 510 -29.70 1.02 -3.34
C GLU A 510 -29.01 1.60 -2.08
N THR A 511 -28.49 2.81 -2.17
CA THR A 511 -27.88 3.54 -1.04
C THR A 511 -28.44 4.95 -0.95
N LEU A 512 -28.84 5.36 0.25
CA LEU A 512 -29.39 6.69 0.54
C LEU A 512 -28.41 7.50 1.39
N TYR A 513 -28.12 8.72 0.96
CA TYR A 513 -27.32 9.68 1.72
C TYR A 513 -28.09 11.00 1.88
N GLU A 514 -27.96 11.63 3.04
CA GLU A 514 -28.41 13.01 3.26
C GLU A 514 -27.25 13.96 2.93
N SER A 515 -27.53 15.11 2.32
CA SER A 515 -26.51 16.14 2.04
C SER A 515 -26.39 17.09 3.24
N ASP A 516 -25.16 17.31 3.71
CA ASP A 516 -24.83 18.36 4.69
C ASP A 516 -24.55 19.69 3.98
N GLU A 517 -23.95 19.67 2.78
CA GLU A 517 -23.65 20.88 1.99
C GLU A 517 -24.90 21.50 1.35
N PHE A 518 -25.90 20.68 1.03
CA PHE A 518 -27.19 21.11 0.49
C PHE A 518 -28.33 20.61 1.39
N PRO A 519 -28.56 21.26 2.56
CA PRO A 519 -29.57 20.81 3.53
C PRO A 519 -30.96 20.66 2.92
N GLY A 520 -31.62 19.55 3.23
CA GLY A 520 -32.90 19.20 2.62
C GLY A 520 -32.79 18.51 1.27
N LEU A 521 -31.60 18.14 0.81
CA LEU A 521 -31.41 17.22 -0.30
C LEU A 521 -30.97 15.83 0.19
N GLU A 522 -31.59 14.81 -0.38
CA GLU A 522 -31.16 13.41 -0.24
C GLU A 522 -30.75 12.88 -1.61
N ILE A 523 -29.66 12.11 -1.65
CA ILE A 523 -29.21 11.40 -2.84
C ILE A 523 -29.34 9.90 -2.62
N LYS A 524 -30.11 9.26 -3.47
CA LYS A 524 -30.20 7.82 -3.57
C LYS A 524 -29.40 7.35 -4.78
N ARG A 525 -28.42 6.48 -4.59
CA ARG A 525 -27.69 5.82 -5.70
C ARG A 525 -28.23 4.42 -5.88
N VAL A 526 -28.38 4.02 -7.13
CA VAL A 526 -28.88 2.70 -7.50
C VAL A 526 -27.92 2.04 -8.48
N ALA A 527 -27.47 0.84 -8.12
CA ALA A 527 -26.73 -0.06 -9.00
C ALA A 527 -27.58 -1.32 -9.22
N LYS A 528 -28.01 -1.56 -10.46
CA LYS A 528 -28.83 -2.71 -10.84
C LYS A 528 -28.04 -3.65 -11.74
N LEU A 529 -27.77 -4.85 -11.24
CA LEU A 529 -26.99 -5.88 -11.92
C LEU A 529 -27.88 -6.96 -12.52
N PHE A 530 -27.66 -7.30 -13.78
CA PHE A 530 -28.30 -8.41 -14.48
C PHE A 530 -27.37 -9.63 -14.54
N ALA A 531 -27.95 -10.84 -14.57
CA ALA A 531 -27.21 -12.10 -14.57
C ALA A 531 -26.27 -12.29 -15.78
N ASN A 532 -26.46 -11.52 -16.85
CA ASN A 532 -25.64 -11.55 -18.05
C ASN A 532 -24.41 -10.62 -18.00
N GLY A 533 -24.17 -9.92 -16.88
CA GLY A 533 -23.03 -9.02 -16.69
C GLY A 533 -23.30 -7.56 -17.06
N ILE A 534 -24.53 -7.22 -17.46
CA ILE A 534 -24.95 -5.82 -17.61
C ILE A 534 -25.26 -5.25 -16.23
N ALA A 535 -24.79 -4.03 -15.97
CA ALA A 535 -25.15 -3.25 -14.81
C ALA A 535 -25.58 -1.84 -15.21
N GLU A 536 -26.64 -1.37 -14.57
CA GLU A 536 -27.20 -0.03 -14.73
C GLU A 536 -26.95 0.79 -13.47
N PHE A 537 -26.44 2.00 -13.64
CA PHE A 537 -26.16 2.93 -12.56
C PHE A 537 -26.92 4.24 -12.77
N TYR A 538 -27.60 4.71 -11.75
CA TYR A 538 -28.24 6.03 -11.74
C TYR A 538 -28.39 6.55 -10.31
N SER A 539 -28.71 7.83 -10.17
CA SER A 539 -29.03 8.46 -8.90
C SER A 539 -30.40 9.14 -8.95
N GLU A 540 -31.06 9.23 -7.81
CA GLU A 540 -32.28 9.99 -7.58
C GLU A 540 -31.96 11.05 -6.52
N VAL A 541 -32.17 12.32 -6.87
CA VAL A 541 -31.99 13.44 -5.94
C VAL A 541 -33.36 13.94 -5.53
N CYS A 542 -33.64 13.86 -4.23
CA CYS A 542 -34.90 14.24 -3.61
C CYS A 542 -34.73 15.56 -2.85
N ASN A 543 -35.62 16.52 -3.08
CA ASN A 543 -35.73 17.71 -2.24
C ASN A 543 -36.74 17.46 -1.12
N THR A 544 -36.25 17.18 0.08
CA THR A 544 -37.05 16.93 1.29
C THR A 544 -37.45 18.21 2.02
N SER A 545 -37.05 19.38 1.53
CA SER A 545 -37.44 20.67 2.08
C SER A 545 -38.84 21.11 1.60
N ASN A 546 -39.36 22.16 2.23
CA ASN A 546 -40.64 22.79 1.85
C ASN A 546 -40.49 23.89 0.78
N GLN A 547 -39.31 24.04 0.17
CA GLN A 547 -39.02 25.11 -0.79
C GLN A 547 -38.36 24.56 -2.07
N THR A 548 -38.69 25.14 -3.22
CA THR A 548 -37.99 24.84 -4.49
C THR A 548 -36.58 25.40 -4.44
N LEU A 549 -35.62 24.66 -5.01
CA LEU A 549 -34.24 25.14 -5.14
C LEU A 549 -34.18 26.45 -5.94
N GLU A 550 -33.44 27.43 -5.43
CA GLU A 550 -33.29 28.74 -6.09
C GLU A 550 -32.39 28.65 -7.34
N GLU A 551 -31.45 27.71 -7.36
CA GLU A 551 -30.51 27.49 -8.46
C GLU A 551 -30.68 26.08 -9.06
N ASP A 552 -30.27 25.93 -10.32
CA ASP A 552 -30.22 24.63 -10.98
C ASP A 552 -29.23 23.72 -10.26
N MET A 553 -29.70 22.52 -9.89
CA MET A 553 -28.86 21.52 -9.28
C MET A 553 -28.16 20.68 -10.35
N TYR A 554 -26.90 20.32 -10.08
CA TYR A 554 -26.11 19.47 -10.96
C TYR A 554 -25.57 18.28 -10.18
N LEU A 555 -25.42 17.15 -10.86
CA LEU A 555 -24.78 15.97 -10.31
C LEU A 555 -23.73 15.45 -11.29
N LEU A 556 -22.54 15.15 -10.78
CA LEU A 556 -21.47 14.54 -11.55
C LEU A 556 -21.34 13.06 -11.19
N THR A 557 -21.58 12.21 -12.18
CA THR A 557 -21.31 10.76 -12.09
C THR A 557 -19.91 10.50 -12.61
N ASN A 558 -18.99 10.17 -11.71
CA ASN A 558 -17.60 9.87 -12.05
C ASN A 558 -17.35 8.36 -12.13
N PHE A 559 -16.69 7.92 -13.20
CA PHE A 559 -16.33 6.53 -13.40
C PHE A 559 -14.95 6.36 -14.05
N GLY A 560 -14.21 5.37 -13.60
CA GLY A 560 -13.05 4.84 -14.31
C GLY A 560 -13.50 3.80 -15.34
N PHE A 561 -12.97 3.87 -16.55
CA PHE A 561 -13.06 2.79 -17.54
C PHE A 561 -11.74 2.69 -18.30
N PHE A 562 -11.03 1.59 -18.10
CA PHE A 562 -9.69 1.38 -18.64
C PHE A 562 -9.52 -0.07 -19.06
N GLY A 563 -8.70 -0.26 -20.10
CA GLY A 563 -8.30 -1.59 -20.52
C GLY A 563 -7.18 -1.53 -21.54
N LYS A 564 -6.48 -2.64 -21.73
CA LYS A 564 -5.25 -2.73 -22.53
C LYS A 564 -5.47 -2.64 -24.04
N ARG A 565 -6.71 -2.77 -24.51
CA ARG A 565 -7.08 -2.74 -25.93
C ARG A 565 -8.48 -2.14 -26.05
N LEU A 566 -8.52 -0.81 -26.11
CA LEU A 566 -9.75 -0.05 -26.25
C LEU A 566 -10.24 -0.08 -27.70
N ILE A 567 -11.54 -0.18 -27.88
CA ILE A 567 -12.26 -0.09 -29.15
C ILE A 567 -13.32 1.00 -28.96
N LEU A 568 -13.28 2.03 -29.80
CA LEU A 568 -14.22 3.15 -29.70
C LEU A 568 -14.67 3.69 -31.07
N PRO A 569 -15.87 4.30 -31.12
CA PRO A 569 -16.40 4.97 -32.30
C PRO A 569 -15.81 6.38 -32.42
N TYR A 570 -14.77 6.51 -33.24
CA TYR A 570 -13.95 7.73 -33.30
C TYR A 570 -13.88 8.25 -34.75
N GLN A 571 -14.14 9.55 -34.94
CA GLN A 571 -14.13 10.21 -36.26
C GLN A 571 -14.97 9.51 -37.36
N GLY A 572 -16.02 8.77 -36.99
CA GLY A 572 -16.86 8.02 -37.93
C GLY A 572 -16.37 6.61 -38.29
N HIS A 573 -15.29 6.12 -37.66
CA HIS A 573 -14.76 4.76 -37.79
C HIS A 573 -14.84 3.98 -36.46
N TYR A 574 -14.53 2.67 -36.50
CA TYR A 574 -14.46 1.78 -35.33
C TYR A 574 -13.05 1.26 -35.20
N VAL A 575 -12.30 1.84 -34.28
CA VAL A 575 -10.85 1.64 -34.24
C VAL A 575 -10.52 0.62 -33.16
N ASP A 576 -9.85 -0.47 -33.53
CA ASP A 576 -9.17 -1.34 -32.58
C ASP A 576 -7.81 -0.78 -32.30
N MET A 577 -7.62 -0.32 -31.08
CA MET A 577 -6.40 0.35 -30.73
C MET A 577 -5.23 -0.63 -30.58
N GLY A 578 -5.47 -1.94 -30.51
CA GLY A 578 -4.44 -2.99 -30.49
C GLY A 578 -3.61 -3.03 -29.20
N ASP A 579 -3.37 -1.89 -28.56
CA ASP A 579 -2.64 -1.73 -27.32
C ASP A 579 -3.15 -0.52 -26.51
N ALA A 580 -2.64 -0.39 -25.28
CA ALA A 580 -3.01 0.67 -24.36
C ALA A 580 -2.53 2.06 -24.80
N TYR A 581 -1.52 2.16 -25.68
CA TYR A 581 -1.08 3.46 -26.21
C TYR A 581 -2.14 3.99 -27.13
N SER A 582 -2.44 3.28 -28.21
CA SER A 582 -3.47 3.73 -29.15
C SER A 582 -4.84 3.85 -28.44
N GLY A 583 -5.07 3.10 -27.36
CA GLY A 583 -6.29 3.08 -26.57
C GLY A 583 -6.43 4.18 -25.51
N ASP A 584 -5.37 4.91 -25.17
CA ASP A 584 -5.43 5.92 -24.12
C ASP A 584 -6.38 7.06 -24.51
N PRO A 585 -7.27 7.51 -23.61
CA PRO A 585 -8.17 8.62 -23.85
C PRO A 585 -7.54 9.90 -24.39
N SER A 586 -6.23 10.12 -24.21
CA SER A 586 -5.49 11.27 -24.74
C SER A 586 -5.24 11.24 -26.26
N TYR A 587 -5.18 10.08 -26.92
CA TYR A 587 -4.97 9.99 -28.38
C TYR A 587 -6.25 10.21 -29.19
N TRP A 588 -7.35 10.49 -28.49
CA TRP A 588 -8.63 10.76 -29.10
C TRP A 588 -9.38 11.87 -28.35
N ASP A 589 -9.94 12.82 -29.10
CA ASP A 589 -10.78 13.88 -28.53
C ASP A 589 -12.16 13.31 -28.17
N SER A 590 -12.60 13.44 -26.91
CA SER A 590 -13.92 12.95 -26.50
C SER A 590 -15.06 13.67 -27.21
N ALA A 591 -14.85 14.87 -27.73
CA ALA A 591 -15.81 15.57 -28.60
C ALA A 591 -15.90 14.96 -30.01
N GLN A 592 -14.92 14.14 -30.43
CA GLN A 592 -14.88 13.41 -31.70
C GLN A 592 -15.34 11.95 -31.56
N ILE A 593 -15.72 11.53 -30.36
CA ILE A 593 -16.48 10.29 -30.17
C ILE A 593 -17.84 10.48 -30.82
N THR A 594 -18.11 9.71 -31.87
CA THR A 594 -19.32 9.87 -32.66
C THR A 594 -20.52 9.08 -32.13
N GLU A 595 -20.29 8.18 -31.16
CA GLU A 595 -21.35 7.37 -30.53
C GLU A 595 -21.11 7.20 -29.02
N ASN A 596 -22.19 7.05 -28.24
CA ASN A 596 -22.23 7.06 -26.78
C ASN A 596 -21.76 5.75 -26.10
N TRP A 597 -20.67 5.13 -26.57
CA TRP A 597 -20.16 3.87 -26.02
C TRP A 597 -18.64 3.73 -26.16
N LEU A 598 -18.04 2.94 -25.26
CA LEU A 598 -16.64 2.49 -25.27
C LEU A 598 -16.60 0.99 -25.01
N PHE A 599 -15.67 0.27 -25.64
CA PHE A 599 -15.50 -1.17 -25.46
C PHE A 599 -14.02 -1.52 -25.25
N SER A 600 -13.70 -2.50 -24.42
CA SER A 600 -12.35 -3.00 -24.23
C SER A 600 -12.35 -4.52 -24.36
N LYS A 601 -11.36 -5.03 -25.10
CA LYS A 601 -11.18 -6.46 -25.35
C LYS A 601 -9.79 -6.91 -24.91
N GLU A 602 -9.70 -7.44 -23.70
CA GLU A 602 -8.49 -8.09 -23.20
C GLU A 602 -8.55 -9.60 -23.48
N GLU A 603 -7.45 -10.30 -23.20
CA GLU A 603 -7.28 -11.72 -23.55
C GLU A 603 -8.41 -12.61 -22.99
N ASN A 604 -8.83 -12.34 -21.75
CA ASN A 604 -9.84 -13.13 -21.04
C ASN A 604 -11.04 -12.32 -20.50
N VAL A 605 -11.09 -11.01 -20.78
CA VAL A 605 -12.12 -10.11 -20.26
C VAL A 605 -12.57 -9.15 -21.35
N THR A 606 -13.89 -9.02 -21.51
CA THR A 606 -14.50 -7.98 -22.33
C THR A 606 -15.30 -7.06 -21.45
N CYS A 607 -15.15 -5.75 -21.63
CA CYS A 607 -16.00 -4.80 -20.94
C CYS A 607 -16.46 -3.70 -21.89
N GLY A 608 -17.66 -3.16 -21.65
CA GLY A 608 -18.20 -2.04 -22.40
C GLY A 608 -18.92 -1.08 -21.47
N VAL A 609 -18.84 0.21 -21.76
CA VAL A 609 -19.60 1.25 -21.06
C VAL A 609 -20.36 2.09 -22.08
N CYS A 610 -21.62 2.42 -21.81
CA CYS A 610 -22.43 3.30 -22.64
C CYS A 610 -23.36 4.17 -21.79
N TRP A 611 -23.73 5.34 -22.30
CA TRP A 611 -24.53 6.35 -21.57
C TRP A 611 -25.60 6.96 -22.46
N ASP A 612 -26.52 7.74 -21.89
CA ASP A 612 -27.54 8.44 -22.69
C ASP A 612 -26.90 9.49 -23.63
N PRO A 613 -27.23 9.51 -24.93
CA PRO A 613 -26.58 10.40 -25.91
C PRO A 613 -26.85 11.90 -25.67
N SER A 614 -27.80 12.26 -24.80
CA SER A 614 -28.00 13.65 -24.37
C SER A 614 -26.97 14.14 -23.35
N LEU A 615 -26.23 13.21 -22.71
CA LEU A 615 -25.18 13.56 -21.76
C LEU A 615 -23.87 13.83 -22.47
N LYS A 616 -23.18 14.86 -22.01
CA LYS A 616 -21.83 15.15 -22.44
C LYS A 616 -20.84 14.39 -21.57
N LEU A 617 -19.98 13.58 -22.20
CA LEU A 617 -18.83 12.99 -21.54
C LEU A 617 -17.81 14.11 -21.24
N LEU A 618 -17.63 14.42 -19.96
CA LEU A 618 -16.68 15.41 -19.46
C LEU A 618 -15.35 14.74 -19.10
N ARG A 619 -14.26 15.45 -19.36
CA ARG A 619 -12.89 15.05 -18.98
C ARG A 619 -12.13 16.24 -18.41
N PRO A 620 -12.09 16.41 -17.08
CA PRO A 620 -11.27 17.45 -16.44
C PRO A 620 -9.85 16.92 -16.14
N GLU A 621 -9.75 15.81 -15.43
CA GLU A 621 -8.55 15.06 -15.02
C GLU A 621 -9.11 13.73 -14.52
N TYR A 622 -8.57 12.58 -14.96
CA TYR A 622 -9.11 11.23 -14.69
C TYR A 622 -9.67 11.09 -13.26
N PRO A 623 -10.89 10.55 -13.04
CA PRO A 623 -11.74 9.72 -13.91
C PRO A 623 -12.62 10.46 -14.96
N LEU A 624 -13.34 9.72 -15.81
CA LEU A 624 -14.35 10.24 -16.75
C LEU A 624 -15.60 10.70 -15.97
N GLY A 625 -16.28 11.75 -16.45
CA GLY A 625 -17.46 12.30 -15.78
C GLY A 625 -18.66 12.45 -16.72
N LEU A 626 -19.86 12.17 -16.20
CA LEU A 626 -21.13 12.52 -16.84
C LEU A 626 -21.84 13.55 -15.98
N GLU A 627 -22.01 14.75 -16.54
CA GLU A 627 -22.77 15.82 -15.88
C GLU A 627 -24.26 15.66 -16.16
N HIS A 628 -25.04 15.68 -15.09
CA HIS A 628 -26.48 15.70 -15.11
C HIS A 628 -26.97 17.08 -14.65
N ASN A 629 -27.65 17.81 -15.53
CA ASN A 629 -28.43 18.97 -15.10
C ASN A 629 -29.77 18.45 -14.54
N LEU A 630 -30.00 18.65 -13.25
CA LEU A 630 -31.21 18.26 -12.53
C LEU A 630 -32.25 19.39 -12.48
N GLY A 631 -31.85 20.61 -12.86
CA GLY A 631 -32.68 21.81 -12.81
C GLY A 631 -33.01 22.23 -11.37
N GLN A 632 -33.96 23.17 -11.25
CA GLN A 632 -34.57 23.51 -9.97
C GLN A 632 -35.50 22.37 -9.50
N ILE A 633 -35.15 21.73 -8.40
CA ILE A 633 -35.94 20.63 -7.83
C ILE A 633 -37.00 21.22 -6.89
N SER A 634 -38.30 21.05 -7.20
CA SER A 634 -39.37 21.56 -6.35
C SER A 634 -39.42 20.86 -4.99
N ALA A 635 -40.06 21.50 -4.01
CA ALA A 635 -40.31 20.90 -2.70
C ALA A 635 -41.02 19.54 -2.82
N GLY A 636 -40.40 18.47 -2.31
CA GLY A 636 -40.91 17.10 -2.36
C GLY A 636 -40.67 16.36 -3.68
N ASP A 637 -40.10 17.01 -4.71
CA ASP A 637 -39.84 16.36 -5.99
C ASP A 637 -38.56 15.51 -5.96
N VAL A 638 -38.55 14.48 -6.80
CA VAL A 638 -37.41 13.59 -7.03
C VAL A 638 -37.00 13.67 -8.50
N VAL A 639 -35.74 14.00 -8.76
CA VAL A 639 -35.17 14.02 -10.12
C VAL A 639 -34.19 12.87 -10.27
N ARG A 640 -34.42 12.03 -11.28
CA ARG A 640 -33.58 10.88 -11.61
C ARG A 640 -32.57 11.22 -12.70
N THR A 641 -31.31 10.85 -12.49
CA THR A 641 -30.25 10.99 -13.50
C THR A 641 -30.49 10.02 -14.66
N LYS A 642 -29.90 10.31 -15.82
CA LYS A 642 -29.84 9.31 -16.90
C LYS A 642 -28.96 8.13 -16.47
N THR A 643 -29.27 6.95 -16.98
CA THR A 643 -28.57 5.71 -16.65
C THR A 643 -27.21 5.62 -17.36
N LEU A 644 -26.17 5.25 -16.60
CA LEU A 644 -24.90 4.74 -17.10
C LEU A 644 -24.98 3.22 -17.14
N VAL A 645 -24.60 2.59 -18.25
CA VAL A 645 -24.63 1.14 -18.41
C VAL A 645 -23.22 0.62 -18.58
N PHE A 646 -22.87 -0.40 -17.80
CA PHE A 646 -21.63 -1.16 -17.94
C PHE A 646 -21.97 -2.61 -18.28
N ALA A 647 -21.18 -3.26 -19.12
CA ALA A 647 -21.34 -4.65 -19.49
C ALA A 647 -19.99 -5.36 -19.30
N LEU A 648 -19.94 -6.34 -18.39
CA LEU A 648 -18.76 -7.17 -18.14
C LEU A 648 -19.00 -8.58 -18.67
N ASN A 649 -18.15 -9.06 -19.56
CA ASN A 649 -18.23 -10.38 -20.19
C ASN A 649 -19.59 -10.72 -20.83
N THR A 650 -20.43 -9.71 -21.09
CA THR A 650 -21.73 -9.88 -21.76
C THR A 650 -21.58 -10.01 -23.26
N PHE A 651 -20.69 -9.21 -23.86
CA PHE A 651 -20.53 -9.10 -25.31
C PHE A 651 -19.12 -9.50 -25.69
N LEU A 652 -18.98 -10.64 -26.38
CA LEU A 652 -17.68 -11.11 -26.88
C LEU A 652 -17.12 -10.22 -28.01
N LYS A 653 -18.02 -9.53 -28.72
CA LYS A 653 -17.69 -8.65 -29.84
C LYS A 653 -18.16 -7.24 -29.54
N TRP A 654 -17.27 -6.28 -29.76
CA TRP A 654 -17.59 -4.85 -29.71
C TRP A 654 -18.80 -4.48 -30.60
N SER A 655 -19.01 -5.18 -31.73
CA SER A 655 -20.10 -4.93 -32.67
C SER A 655 -21.48 -5.20 -32.07
N ASP A 656 -21.54 -6.23 -31.22
CA ASP A 656 -22.76 -6.64 -30.55
C ASP A 656 -23.07 -5.64 -29.42
N PHE A 657 -22.03 -5.21 -28.69
CA PHE A 657 -22.14 -4.14 -27.69
C PHE A 657 -22.58 -2.81 -28.29
N ARG A 658 -22.03 -2.42 -29.45
CA ARG A 658 -22.45 -1.23 -30.20
C ARG A 658 -23.93 -1.27 -30.57
N THR A 659 -24.39 -2.39 -31.13
CA THR A 659 -25.80 -2.60 -31.52
C THR A 659 -26.72 -2.40 -30.31
N PHE A 660 -26.32 -2.96 -29.16
CA PHE A 660 -26.99 -2.77 -27.89
C PHE A 660 -26.99 -1.30 -27.44
N ALA A 661 -25.84 -0.63 -27.41
CA ALA A 661 -25.71 0.76 -26.98
C ALA A 661 -26.54 1.75 -27.83
N ARG A 662 -26.65 1.50 -29.14
CA ARG A 662 -27.41 2.36 -30.08
C ARG A 662 -28.90 2.03 -30.16
N LYS A 663 -29.33 0.86 -29.68
CA LYS A 663 -30.69 0.31 -29.87
C LYS A 663 -31.12 0.29 -31.35
N LYS A 664 -30.19 0.05 -32.27
CA LYS A 664 -30.42 0.00 -33.73
C LYS A 664 -29.74 -1.22 -34.31
N HIS A 665 -30.47 -2.01 -35.09
CA HIS A 665 -29.91 -3.16 -35.81
C HIS A 665 -29.33 -2.70 -37.14
N ASP A 666 -28.00 -2.71 -37.24
CA ASP A 666 -27.28 -2.43 -38.48
C ASP A 666 -26.92 -3.78 -39.14
N PRO A 667 -27.35 -4.08 -40.39
CA PRO A 667 -27.16 -5.39 -41.02
C PRO A 667 -25.71 -5.68 -41.44
N ILE A 668 -24.80 -4.72 -41.26
CA ILE A 668 -23.39 -4.79 -41.67
C ILE A 668 -22.54 -4.49 -40.43
N THR A 669 -21.82 -5.50 -39.95
CA THR A 669 -20.80 -5.33 -38.90
C THR A 669 -19.55 -4.71 -39.53
N PRO A 670 -19.12 -3.52 -39.09
CA PRO A 670 -17.86 -2.94 -39.54
C PRO A 670 -16.69 -3.83 -39.13
N VAL A 671 -15.56 -3.79 -39.85
CA VAL A 671 -14.36 -4.59 -39.53
C VAL A 671 -13.54 -3.88 -38.43
N LEU A 672 -12.91 -4.66 -37.54
CA LEU A 672 -11.85 -4.17 -36.64
C LEU A 672 -10.50 -4.34 -37.33
N ASP A 673 -9.63 -3.37 -37.18
CA ASP A 673 -8.30 -3.39 -37.80
C ASP A 673 -7.21 -3.81 -36.78
N ASP A 674 -6.59 -5.02 -36.91
CA ASP A 674 -5.50 -5.60 -36.09
C ASP A 674 -4.25 -5.87 -36.95
N HIS A 675 -3.02 -5.79 -36.43
CA HIS A 675 -2.06 -5.06 -37.27
C HIS A 675 -0.65 -5.64 -37.69
N LEU A 676 0.05 -6.66 -37.07
CA LEU A 676 1.31 -7.43 -37.53
C LEU A 676 2.00 -8.43 -36.48
N GLU A 677 2.80 -9.52 -36.80
CA GLU A 677 3.39 -10.59 -35.88
C GLU A 677 4.79 -11.30 -36.24
N LEU A 678 5.65 -11.86 -35.31
CA LEU A 678 6.99 -12.61 -35.49
C LEU A 678 7.28 -13.82 -34.52
N THR A 679 8.08 -14.85 -34.91
CA THR A 679 8.58 -16.01 -34.09
C THR A 679 10.12 -16.33 -34.15
N LEU A 680 10.77 -16.94 -33.11
CA LEU A 680 12.22 -17.33 -33.01
C LEU A 680 12.51 -18.68 -32.26
N GLY A 681 13.33 -19.58 -32.83
CA GLY A 681 14.16 -20.59 -32.10
C GLY A 681 13.48 -21.67 -31.25
N SER A 682 12.26 -22.11 -31.56
CA SER A 682 11.45 -23.01 -30.70
C SER A 682 11.11 -22.49 -29.30
N GLY A 683 11.62 -21.33 -28.89
CA GLY A 683 11.35 -20.67 -27.60
C GLY A 683 12.43 -20.76 -26.52
N ASN A 684 13.60 -21.37 -26.76
CA ASN A 684 14.70 -21.42 -25.77
C ASN A 684 15.77 -20.34 -26.08
N PRO A 685 15.92 -19.30 -25.23
CA PRO A 685 16.89 -18.22 -25.46
C PRO A 685 18.35 -18.60 -25.15
N PHE A 686 18.62 -19.77 -24.57
CA PHE A 686 19.97 -20.22 -24.18
C PHE A 686 20.51 -21.40 -25.02
N ALA A 687 19.82 -21.76 -26.11
CA ALA A 687 20.20 -22.89 -26.94
C ALA A 687 21.60 -22.72 -27.54
N ALA A 688 22.38 -23.80 -27.56
CA ALA A 688 23.73 -23.83 -28.13
C ALA A 688 23.74 -24.10 -29.67
N GLU A 689 22.61 -24.45 -30.27
CA GLU A 689 22.44 -24.80 -31.70
C GLU A 689 21.83 -23.65 -32.55
N ALA A 690 21.68 -23.84 -33.87
CA ALA A 690 21.19 -22.82 -34.82
C ALA A 690 19.73 -22.38 -34.61
N LEU A 691 19.41 -21.10 -34.88
CA LEU A 691 18.14 -20.41 -34.61
C LEU A 691 17.30 -20.18 -35.89
N HIS A 692 15.97 -20.37 -35.85
CA HIS A 692 15.03 -20.12 -36.98
C HIS A 692 14.07 -18.95 -36.68
N ALA A 693 13.77 -18.04 -37.64
CA ALA A 693 12.97 -16.80 -37.47
C ALA A 693 11.85 -16.60 -38.53
N GLU A 694 10.59 -16.23 -38.18
CA GLU A 694 9.45 -16.11 -39.16
C GLU A 694 8.40 -14.99 -38.82
N LEU A 695 7.96 -14.13 -39.78
CA LEU A 695 7.01 -12.97 -39.65
C LEU A 695 5.65 -13.13 -40.41
N ILE A 696 4.53 -12.55 -39.93
CA ILE A 696 3.13 -12.69 -40.43
C ILE A 696 2.28 -11.35 -40.40
N GLU A 697 1.47 -10.97 -41.44
CA GLU A 697 0.64 -9.70 -41.54
C GLU A 697 -0.88 -9.91 -41.77
N ARG A 698 -1.73 -9.06 -41.13
CA ARG A 698 -3.19 -9.23 -41.00
C ARG A 698 -4.06 -8.03 -41.37
N LYS A 699 -3.49 -6.83 -41.57
CA LYS A 699 -4.20 -5.74 -42.25
C LYS A 699 -4.60 -6.18 -43.66
N MET A 700 -5.57 -5.50 -44.27
CA MET A 700 -6.03 -5.76 -45.66
C MET A 700 -4.96 -5.60 -46.75
N THR A 701 -3.74 -5.25 -46.35
CA THR A 701 -2.60 -5.06 -47.24
C THR A 701 -1.66 -6.25 -47.04
N PRO A 702 -1.40 -7.10 -48.07
CA PRO A 702 -0.45 -8.22 -47.96
C PRO A 702 0.95 -7.71 -47.63
N LEU A 703 1.85 -8.61 -47.19
CA LEU A 703 3.25 -8.24 -47.01
C LEU A 703 3.78 -7.72 -48.35
N ASN A 704 4.06 -6.41 -48.41
CA ASN A 704 4.45 -5.72 -49.62
C ASN A 704 5.52 -4.69 -49.24
N GLY A 705 6.73 -4.93 -49.71
CA GLY A 705 7.93 -4.22 -49.27
C GLY A 705 9.05 -5.21 -48.95
N SER A 706 9.92 -4.85 -48.02
CA SER A 706 11.06 -5.69 -47.64
C SER A 706 10.89 -6.29 -46.24
N LEU A 707 11.38 -7.52 -46.10
CA LEU A 707 11.67 -8.16 -44.82
C LEU A 707 13.18 -8.18 -44.62
N GLU A 708 13.65 -7.50 -43.60
CA GLU A 708 15.08 -7.37 -43.32
C GLU A 708 15.37 -8.06 -41.99
N LEU A 709 16.27 -9.05 -42.00
CA LEU A 709 16.79 -9.68 -40.79
C LEU A 709 18.06 -8.96 -40.37
N TYR A 710 18.02 -8.49 -39.14
CA TYR A 710 19.10 -7.80 -38.48
C TYR A 710 19.54 -8.59 -37.25
N VAL A 711 20.85 -8.64 -37.05
CA VAL A 711 21.46 -9.16 -35.82
C VAL A 711 22.33 -8.07 -35.24
N GLN A 712 22.18 -7.85 -33.94
CA GLN A 712 22.99 -6.92 -33.18
C GLN A 712 23.68 -7.66 -32.04
N MET A 713 25.02 -7.63 -32.07
CA MET A 713 25.88 -8.10 -30.97
C MET A 713 26.11 -6.96 -29.97
N ASP A 714 26.48 -7.26 -28.72
CA ASP A 714 27.02 -6.21 -27.84
C ASP A 714 28.24 -5.56 -28.51
N ARG A 715 28.32 -4.22 -28.42
CA ARG A 715 29.34 -3.36 -29.07
C ARG A 715 29.33 -3.32 -30.60
N GLY A 716 28.52 -4.15 -31.26
CA GLY A 716 28.36 -4.17 -32.71
C GLY A 716 27.30 -3.18 -33.19
N GLU A 717 27.53 -2.58 -34.36
CA GLU A 717 26.40 -2.00 -35.10
C GLU A 717 25.45 -3.13 -35.51
N GLU A 718 24.16 -2.83 -35.55
CA GLU A 718 23.18 -3.78 -36.05
C GLU A 718 23.47 -4.08 -37.53
N GLN A 719 23.69 -5.36 -37.85
CA GLN A 719 24.04 -5.78 -39.20
C GLN A 719 22.86 -6.47 -39.86
N LYS A 720 22.56 -6.08 -41.11
CA LYS A 720 21.63 -6.81 -41.96
C LYS A 720 22.31 -8.12 -42.39
N VAL A 721 21.87 -9.22 -41.83
CA VAL A 721 22.42 -10.56 -42.12
C VAL A 721 21.67 -11.24 -43.25
N SER A 722 20.41 -10.87 -43.48
CA SER A 722 19.59 -11.38 -44.57
C SER A 722 18.48 -10.41 -44.97
N GLU A 723 18.00 -10.51 -46.19
CA GLU A 723 16.92 -9.69 -46.74
C GLU A 723 16.08 -10.53 -47.69
N MET A 724 14.77 -10.31 -47.64
CA MET A 724 13.81 -10.94 -48.53
C MET A 724 12.88 -9.86 -49.09
N GLU A 725 12.81 -9.78 -50.41
CA GLU A 725 11.87 -8.93 -51.12
C GLU A 725 10.52 -9.61 -51.23
N LEU A 726 9.47 -8.92 -50.77
CA LEU A 726 8.10 -9.40 -50.78
C LEU A 726 7.30 -8.55 -51.78
N GLN A 727 7.02 -9.15 -52.94
CA GLN A 727 6.27 -8.48 -54.00
C GLN A 727 4.77 -8.68 -53.81
N ARG A 728 4.00 -7.62 -54.05
CA ARG A 728 2.54 -7.67 -53.98
C ARG A 728 1.95 -8.78 -54.83
N GLU A 729 2.56 -9.10 -55.98
CA GLU A 729 2.13 -10.18 -56.89
C GLU A 729 2.30 -11.59 -56.29
N GLN A 730 3.13 -11.76 -55.26
CA GLN A 730 3.39 -13.06 -54.61
C GLN A 730 2.31 -13.40 -53.57
N ASN A 731 1.54 -12.41 -53.11
CA ASN A 731 0.43 -12.58 -52.15
C ASN A 731 0.86 -13.34 -50.86
N LEU A 732 2.06 -13.03 -50.35
CA LEU A 732 2.64 -13.66 -49.16
C LEU A 732 2.11 -12.99 -47.90
N HIS A 733 1.71 -13.83 -46.93
CA HIS A 733 1.31 -13.41 -45.59
C HIS A 733 2.26 -13.95 -44.51
N SER A 734 3.32 -14.68 -44.89
CA SER A 734 4.42 -15.07 -44.00
C SER A 734 5.78 -15.20 -44.72
N ALA A 735 6.89 -15.05 -44.00
CA ALA A 735 8.28 -15.19 -44.49
C ALA A 735 9.31 -15.37 -43.34
N GLY A 736 10.44 -16.08 -43.53
CA GLY A 736 11.42 -16.38 -42.47
C GLY A 736 12.87 -16.73 -42.89
N PHE A 737 13.77 -16.94 -41.91
CA PHE A 737 15.25 -17.08 -42.01
C PHE A 737 15.85 -18.16 -41.04
N GLU A 738 17.10 -18.62 -41.28
CA GLU A 738 17.93 -19.47 -40.39
C GLU A 738 19.25 -18.76 -40.00
N LEU A 739 19.76 -18.98 -38.78
CA LEU A 739 20.93 -18.33 -38.17
C LEU A 739 21.84 -19.36 -37.46
N SER A 740 23.13 -19.43 -37.80
CA SER A 740 24.09 -20.36 -37.17
C SER A 740 25.07 -19.67 -36.19
N PRO A 741 25.59 -20.37 -35.14
CA PRO A 741 26.55 -19.78 -34.20
C PRO A 741 27.90 -19.37 -34.82
N GLU A 742 28.34 -20.04 -35.88
CA GLU A 742 29.64 -19.82 -36.53
C GLU A 742 29.65 -18.58 -37.45
N GLU A 743 28.50 -18.15 -37.96
CA GLU A 743 28.38 -16.90 -38.76
C GLU A 743 28.53 -15.63 -37.92
N ALA A 744 28.59 -15.76 -36.58
CA ALA A 744 28.68 -14.68 -35.59
C ALA A 744 30.10 -14.47 -35.01
N GLU A 745 31.08 -15.32 -35.31
CA GLU A 745 32.42 -15.25 -34.68
C GLU A 745 33.44 -14.45 -35.52
N THR A 746 33.64 -13.18 -35.18
CA THR A 746 34.83 -12.41 -35.60
C THR A 746 35.49 -11.64 -34.44
N SER A 747 35.57 -12.20 -33.23
CA SER A 747 36.71 -11.98 -32.31
C SER A 747 36.55 -12.78 -31.01
N SER A 748 37.66 -13.28 -30.49
CA SER A 748 37.74 -14.17 -29.32
C SER A 748 37.37 -13.53 -27.96
N GLU A 749 36.82 -12.32 -27.93
CA GLU A 749 36.32 -11.64 -26.73
C GLU A 749 34.77 -11.52 -26.73
N LEU A 750 34.07 -11.93 -27.80
CA LEU A 750 32.62 -11.77 -28.02
C LEU A 750 31.74 -12.94 -27.53
N SER A 751 32.32 -14.00 -26.95
CA SER A 751 31.58 -15.21 -26.59
C SER A 751 30.76 -15.12 -25.29
N GLN A 752 30.60 -13.91 -24.71
CA GLN A 752 29.95 -13.66 -23.42
C GLN A 752 28.81 -12.61 -23.49
N SER A 753 28.45 -12.17 -24.70
CA SER A 753 27.45 -11.11 -24.95
C SER A 753 26.13 -11.63 -25.52
N GLY A 754 25.03 -10.96 -25.18
CA GLY A 754 23.71 -11.26 -25.74
C GLY A 754 23.61 -10.85 -27.21
N GLN A 755 22.76 -11.54 -27.98
CA GLN A 755 22.48 -11.24 -29.38
C GLN A 755 21.02 -10.84 -29.54
N LYS A 756 20.76 -9.66 -30.09
CA LYS A 756 19.42 -9.18 -30.46
C LYS A 756 19.17 -9.50 -31.92
N VAL A 757 18.10 -10.26 -32.18
CA VAL A 757 17.61 -10.57 -33.52
C VAL A 757 16.41 -9.66 -33.79
N ARG A 758 16.45 -8.86 -34.85
CA ARG A 758 15.36 -7.98 -35.28
C ARG A 758 14.93 -8.32 -36.69
N VAL A 759 13.63 -8.44 -36.88
CA VAL A 759 13.01 -8.53 -38.20
C VAL A 759 12.26 -7.24 -38.43
N VAL A 760 12.65 -6.50 -39.48
CA VAL A 760 11.97 -5.29 -39.91
C VAL A 760 11.11 -5.63 -41.09
N TYR A 761 9.81 -5.38 -40.93
CA TYR A 761 8.92 -5.31 -42.05
C TYR A 761 8.72 -3.85 -42.44
N ARG A 762 9.29 -3.48 -43.59
CA ARG A 762 9.07 -2.16 -44.20
C ARG A 762 7.86 -2.24 -45.12
N GLY A 763 6.68 -2.28 -44.50
CA GLY A 763 5.44 -2.07 -45.21
C GLY A 763 5.30 -0.61 -45.69
N GLU A 764 4.39 -0.36 -46.64
CA GLU A 764 4.11 0.97 -47.19
C GLU A 764 3.59 2.00 -46.15
N ASP A 765 2.98 1.57 -45.03
CA ASP A 765 2.18 2.41 -44.12
C ASP A 765 2.81 2.69 -42.75
N ARG A 766 3.56 1.73 -42.21
CA ARG A 766 4.44 1.92 -41.06
C ARG A 766 5.53 0.87 -41.09
N ILE A 767 6.71 1.27 -40.65
CA ILE A 767 7.77 0.32 -40.34
C ILE A 767 7.36 -0.39 -39.06
N GLN A 768 7.38 -1.71 -39.10
CA GLN A 768 7.02 -2.52 -37.97
C GLN A 768 8.12 -3.51 -37.70
N GLU A 769 8.53 -3.54 -36.45
CA GLU A 769 9.72 -4.22 -36.03
C GLU A 769 9.32 -5.28 -35.03
N ARG A 770 9.97 -6.42 -35.12
CA ARG A 770 9.78 -7.52 -34.19
C ARG A 770 11.14 -8.06 -33.79
N THR A 771 11.32 -8.41 -32.52
CA THR A 771 12.65 -8.64 -31.97
C THR A 771 12.71 -9.76 -30.92
N GLY A 772 13.89 -10.34 -30.69
CA GLY A 772 14.12 -11.33 -29.63
C GLY A 772 15.59 -11.51 -29.26
N LEU A 773 15.84 -12.12 -28.09
CA LEU A 773 17.18 -12.33 -27.52
C LEU A 773 17.67 -13.77 -27.57
N TRP A 774 18.98 -13.91 -27.78
CA TRP A 774 19.70 -15.18 -27.74
C TRP A 774 21.03 -15.04 -26.98
N PHE A 775 21.30 -15.96 -26.06
CA PHE A 775 22.50 -16.03 -25.22
C PHE A 775 23.14 -17.43 -25.36
N PRO A 776 24.06 -17.65 -26.31
CA PRO A 776 24.66 -18.97 -26.49
C PRO A 776 25.53 -19.33 -25.29
N GLN A 777 25.25 -20.46 -24.63
CA GLN A 777 26.10 -20.98 -23.56
C GLN A 777 27.39 -21.59 -24.13
N THR A 778 28.54 -21.31 -23.51
CA THR A 778 29.82 -21.93 -23.85
C THR A 778 30.24 -22.91 -22.75
N GLU A 779 30.82 -24.06 -23.12
CA GLU A 779 31.20 -25.13 -22.17
C GLU A 779 32.30 -24.74 -21.15
N THR A 780 32.85 -23.52 -21.20
CA THR A 780 34.05 -23.12 -20.44
C THR A 780 33.79 -22.26 -19.20
N ALA A 781 32.59 -21.71 -19.00
CA ALA A 781 32.26 -20.89 -17.84
C ALA A 781 31.68 -21.74 -16.68
N ALA A 782 32.00 -21.40 -15.43
CA ALA A 782 31.44 -22.04 -14.23
C ALA A 782 30.94 -20.99 -13.23
N VAL A 783 29.93 -21.33 -12.43
CA VAL A 783 29.47 -20.51 -11.30
C VAL A 783 30.30 -20.86 -10.07
N VAL A 784 31.00 -19.87 -9.52
CA VAL A 784 31.87 -19.97 -8.34
C VAL A 784 31.14 -19.34 -7.15
N CYS A 785 31.02 -20.09 -6.05
CA CYS A 785 30.48 -19.60 -4.78
C CYS A 785 31.59 -19.58 -3.74
N ASP A 786 31.70 -18.50 -2.98
CA ASP A 786 32.73 -18.34 -1.94
C ASP A 786 32.20 -17.56 -0.74
N THR A 787 32.83 -17.76 0.42
CA THR A 787 32.52 -17.01 1.65
C THR A 787 33.78 -16.30 2.13
N GLU A 788 33.67 -14.99 2.34
CA GLU A 788 34.76 -14.17 2.87
C GLU A 788 34.33 -13.42 4.16
N GLU A 789 35.30 -13.04 5.00
CA GLU A 789 35.01 -12.28 6.22
C GLU A 789 34.82 -10.79 5.88
N GLY A 790 33.65 -10.24 6.21
CA GLY A 790 33.29 -8.85 5.97
C GLY A 790 33.28 -7.96 7.21
N LEU A 791 32.94 -6.69 7.01
CA LEU A 791 32.81 -5.71 8.10
C LEU A 791 31.53 -5.91 8.94
N ALA A 792 30.53 -6.58 8.37
CA ALA A 792 29.28 -6.94 9.02
C ALA A 792 29.08 -8.47 8.96
N GLY A 793 30.10 -9.22 9.39
CA GLY A 793 30.08 -10.69 9.40
C GLY A 793 30.39 -11.33 8.04
N PRO A 794 30.09 -12.64 7.88
CA PRO A 794 30.42 -13.41 6.68
C PRO A 794 29.68 -12.89 5.44
N ILE A 795 30.42 -12.65 4.36
CA ILE A 795 29.89 -12.27 3.06
C ILE A 795 29.85 -13.51 2.16
N TYR A 796 28.68 -13.80 1.63
CA TYR A 796 28.45 -14.85 0.65
C TYR A 796 28.51 -14.24 -0.74
N THR A 797 29.46 -14.67 -1.56
CA THR A 797 29.65 -14.22 -2.94
C THR A 797 29.34 -15.32 -3.95
N VAL A 798 28.74 -14.94 -5.09
CA VAL A 798 28.56 -15.82 -6.25
C VAL A 798 29.01 -15.08 -7.50
N SER A 799 29.80 -15.72 -8.36
CA SER A 799 30.23 -15.18 -9.64
C SER A 799 30.06 -16.20 -10.76
N ASN A 800 29.54 -15.79 -11.91
CA ASN A 800 29.48 -16.63 -13.12
C ASN A 800 30.52 -16.24 -14.19
N GLY A 801 31.47 -15.37 -13.83
CA GLY A 801 32.49 -14.82 -14.72
C GLY A 801 32.12 -13.46 -15.34
N VAL A 802 30.83 -13.13 -15.45
CA VAL A 802 30.34 -11.87 -16.02
C VAL A 802 29.63 -11.02 -14.97
N LEU A 803 28.78 -11.66 -14.16
CA LEU A 803 28.11 -11.12 -12.99
C LEU A 803 28.75 -11.63 -11.71
N SER A 804 28.79 -10.78 -10.68
CA SER A 804 29.05 -11.21 -9.30
C SER A 804 28.09 -10.54 -8.32
N ILE A 805 27.51 -11.33 -7.42
CA ILE A 805 26.64 -10.84 -6.33
C ILE A 805 27.27 -11.10 -4.97
N ALA A 806 26.92 -10.27 -3.98
CA ALA A 806 27.34 -10.47 -2.59
C ALA A 806 26.21 -10.15 -1.59
N ALA A 807 26.11 -10.93 -0.52
CA ALA A 807 25.17 -10.72 0.57
C ALA A 807 25.80 -11.02 1.94
N ALA A 808 25.36 -10.29 2.96
CA ALA A 808 25.78 -10.48 4.35
C ALA A 808 24.53 -10.51 5.26
N PRO A 809 24.11 -11.69 5.76
CA PRO A 809 22.88 -11.82 6.55
C PRO A 809 22.81 -10.94 7.80
N ASP A 810 23.96 -10.66 8.42
CA ASP A 810 24.04 -9.81 9.61
C ASP A 810 23.79 -8.33 9.28
N PHE A 811 24.16 -7.89 8.06
CA PHE A 811 23.81 -6.57 7.55
C PHE A 811 22.30 -6.46 7.27
N GLY A 812 21.72 -7.42 6.55
CA GLY A 812 20.32 -7.39 6.17
C GLY A 812 19.90 -8.52 5.24
N SER A 813 18.59 -8.68 5.05
CA SER A 813 18.01 -9.67 4.11
C SER A 813 18.06 -9.17 2.66
N VAL A 814 19.24 -8.76 2.20
CA VAL A 814 19.47 -8.14 0.89
C VAL A 814 20.75 -8.63 0.23
N VAL A 815 20.74 -8.70 -1.10
CA VAL A 815 21.97 -8.72 -1.90
C VAL A 815 22.45 -7.27 -2.01
N HIS A 816 23.56 -6.95 -1.35
CA HIS A 816 24.04 -5.56 -1.23
C HIS A 816 24.97 -5.13 -2.38
N SER A 817 25.42 -6.06 -3.22
CA SER A 817 26.30 -5.79 -4.37
C SER A 817 25.89 -6.66 -5.57
N LEU A 818 25.77 -6.05 -6.75
CA LEU A 818 25.66 -6.71 -8.05
C LEU A 818 26.63 -6.01 -9.00
N LYS A 819 27.68 -6.72 -9.39
CA LYS A 819 28.67 -6.20 -10.33
C LYS A 819 28.55 -6.87 -11.69
N HIS A 820 28.71 -6.08 -12.73
CA HIS A 820 28.88 -6.54 -14.11
C HIS A 820 30.28 -6.14 -14.57
N HIS A 821 31.11 -7.12 -14.94
CA HIS A 821 32.53 -6.90 -15.26
C HIS A 821 33.30 -6.06 -14.21
N GLY A 822 32.96 -6.26 -12.92
CA GLY A 822 33.59 -5.56 -11.79
C GLY A 822 32.98 -4.20 -11.43
N GLU A 823 32.10 -3.64 -12.26
CA GLU A 823 31.41 -2.37 -12.01
C GLU A 823 30.15 -2.58 -11.18
N GLU A 824 29.98 -1.83 -10.08
CA GLU A 824 28.81 -1.91 -9.19
C GLU A 824 27.58 -1.22 -9.77
N TRP A 825 26.39 -1.82 -9.55
CA TRP A 825 25.10 -1.34 -10.04
C TRP A 825 24.05 -1.09 -8.96
N LEU A 826 24.22 -1.65 -7.77
CA LEU A 826 23.27 -1.43 -6.68
C LEU A 826 23.66 -0.22 -5.86
N ASP A 827 22.63 0.43 -5.31
CA ASP A 827 22.83 1.38 -4.23
C ASP A 827 22.70 0.65 -2.91
N SER A 828 23.71 0.70 -2.05
CA SER A 828 23.67 0.09 -0.72
C SER A 828 24.43 0.91 0.31
N SER A 829 24.03 0.80 1.58
CA SER A 829 24.73 1.40 2.72
C SER A 829 25.71 0.43 3.41
N TYR A 830 25.89 -0.79 2.88
CA TYR A 830 26.79 -1.79 3.47
C TYR A 830 28.14 -1.15 3.88
N PRO A 831 28.63 -1.40 5.11
CA PRO A 831 28.23 -2.46 6.03
C PRO A 831 27.17 -2.11 7.09
N GLU A 832 26.67 -0.87 7.15
CA GLU A 832 25.74 -0.43 8.20
C GLU A 832 24.46 0.16 7.61
N ALA A 833 23.31 -0.20 8.18
CA ALA A 833 22.04 0.36 7.74
C ALA A 833 21.97 1.85 8.13
N ALA A 834 21.46 2.70 7.23
CA ALA A 834 21.39 4.14 7.45
C ALA A 834 20.05 4.72 6.97
N PRO A 835 19.61 5.89 7.46
CA PRO A 835 18.46 6.57 6.87
C PRO A 835 18.77 7.06 5.45
N ARG A 836 17.85 6.87 4.50
CA ARG A 836 17.97 7.43 3.15
C ARG A 836 16.63 7.79 2.54
N SER A 837 16.48 9.04 2.13
CA SER A 837 15.23 9.60 1.60
C SER A 837 14.04 9.39 2.53
N TRP A 838 13.18 8.41 2.21
CA TRP A 838 11.96 8.08 2.96
C TRP A 838 12.18 6.94 3.95
N TRP A 839 13.18 6.10 3.69
CA TRP A 839 13.43 4.85 4.40
C TRP A 839 14.41 5.02 5.55
N ASN A 840 14.11 4.37 6.67
CA ASN A 840 15.01 4.21 7.81
C ASN A 840 14.53 3.00 8.65
N PRO A 841 15.37 1.97 8.86
CA PRO A 841 16.71 1.80 8.31
C PRO A 841 16.64 1.45 6.80
N TRP A 842 17.58 1.98 6.03
CA TRP A 842 17.73 1.65 4.61
C TRP A 842 19.03 0.86 4.40
N HIS A 843 18.93 -0.28 3.70
CA HIS A 843 20.06 -1.15 3.37
C HIS A 843 20.45 -1.04 1.89
N GLY A 844 19.50 -0.64 1.04
CA GLY A 844 19.64 -0.70 -0.40
C GLY A 844 19.67 -2.13 -0.94
N GLY A 845 20.31 -2.33 -2.09
CA GLY A 845 20.48 -3.65 -2.70
C GLY A 845 19.22 -4.23 -3.34
N LEU A 846 19.23 -5.53 -3.57
CA LEU A 846 18.06 -6.33 -3.97
C LEU A 846 17.49 -7.01 -2.73
N GLY A 847 16.19 -6.87 -2.46
CA GLY A 847 15.56 -7.50 -1.30
C GLY A 847 14.04 -7.53 -1.41
N VAL A 848 13.38 -7.90 -0.31
CA VAL A 848 11.91 -7.98 -0.27
C VAL A 848 11.32 -7.24 0.94
N GLY A 849 10.24 -6.49 0.67
CA GLY A 849 9.25 -6.02 1.63
C GLY A 849 8.26 -7.14 1.96
N ILE A 850 8.05 -7.37 3.25
CA ILE A 850 7.04 -8.29 3.77
C ILE A 850 5.86 -7.43 4.23
N SER A 851 4.64 -7.82 3.84
CA SER A 851 3.45 -7.02 4.18
C SER A 851 3.25 -6.92 5.69
N GLY A 852 3.09 -5.68 6.19
CA GLY A 852 2.82 -5.39 7.60
C GLY A 852 4.02 -5.52 8.54
N ILE A 853 5.26 -5.50 8.03
CA ILE A 853 6.48 -5.38 8.85
C ILE A 853 7.36 -4.23 8.34
N GLY A 854 7.67 -3.30 9.23
CA GLY A 854 8.54 -2.16 9.00
C GLY A 854 10.03 -2.52 9.06
N GLY A 855 10.88 -1.61 8.61
CA GLY A 855 12.31 -1.85 8.47
C GLY A 855 13.04 -2.19 9.78
N PHE A 856 12.66 -1.57 10.90
CA PHE A 856 13.26 -1.85 12.22
C PHE A 856 12.85 -3.23 12.74
N SER A 857 11.56 -3.59 12.65
CA SER A 857 11.08 -4.90 13.11
C SER A 857 11.70 -6.04 12.31
N ARG A 858 11.86 -5.87 10.99
CA ARG A 858 12.53 -6.86 10.12
C ARG A 858 14.01 -7.08 10.48
N LEU A 859 14.71 -6.08 11.01
CA LEU A 859 16.11 -6.23 11.46
C LEU A 859 16.24 -7.10 12.72
N GLU A 860 15.18 -7.18 13.53
CA GLU A 860 15.20 -8.00 14.74
C GLU A 860 15.05 -9.50 14.44
N GLU A 861 14.63 -9.85 13.22
CA GLU A 861 14.33 -11.23 12.81
C GLU A 861 15.59 -12.03 12.43
N PRO A 862 15.62 -13.35 12.69
CA PRO A 862 16.71 -14.22 12.26
C PRO A 862 16.87 -14.29 10.74
N ARG A 863 18.13 -14.26 10.31
CA ARG A 863 18.54 -14.20 8.90
C ARG A 863 19.70 -15.14 8.65
N SER A 864 19.70 -15.81 7.49
CA SER A 864 20.80 -16.68 7.08
C SER A 864 20.98 -16.70 5.57
N ALA A 865 22.13 -17.19 5.10
CA ALA A 865 22.44 -17.36 3.68
C ALA A 865 22.98 -18.77 3.40
N ALA A 866 22.65 -19.31 2.24
CA ALA A 866 23.13 -20.60 1.76
C ALA A 866 23.23 -20.62 0.22
N TRP A 867 24.02 -21.52 -0.33
CA TRP A 867 24.04 -21.77 -1.77
C TRP A 867 22.81 -22.57 -2.21
N THR A 868 22.37 -22.34 -3.44
CA THR A 868 21.17 -22.98 -3.99
C THR A 868 21.32 -23.24 -5.48
N GLU A 869 20.62 -24.25 -5.97
CA GLU A 869 20.51 -24.56 -7.40
C GLU A 869 19.06 -24.88 -7.77
N GLN A 870 18.64 -24.51 -8.99
CA GLN A 870 17.30 -24.75 -9.52
C GLN A 870 17.36 -25.08 -11.01
N MET A 871 16.53 -26.02 -11.46
CA MET A 871 16.44 -26.39 -12.87
C MET A 871 15.20 -25.78 -13.53
N ASP A 872 15.36 -25.17 -14.70
CA ASP A 872 14.24 -24.65 -15.49
C ASP A 872 13.61 -25.72 -16.40
N VAL A 873 12.44 -25.41 -16.99
CA VAL A 873 11.72 -26.29 -17.91
C VAL A 873 12.45 -26.59 -19.23
N GLN A 874 13.51 -25.85 -19.54
CA GLN A 874 14.37 -26.08 -20.70
C GLN A 874 15.60 -26.94 -20.34
N GLY A 875 15.73 -27.35 -19.07
CA GLY A 875 16.82 -28.20 -18.57
C GLY A 875 18.07 -27.44 -18.13
N ASN A 876 18.06 -26.10 -18.10
CA ASN A 876 19.22 -25.34 -17.61
C ASN A 876 19.28 -25.40 -16.08
N VAL A 877 20.48 -25.59 -15.52
CA VAL A 877 20.73 -25.61 -14.06
C VAL A 877 21.30 -24.29 -13.62
N TRP A 878 20.47 -23.50 -12.93
CA TRP A 878 20.83 -22.20 -12.38
C TRP A 878 21.41 -22.36 -10.98
N LYS A 879 22.51 -21.69 -10.68
CA LYS A 879 23.18 -21.73 -9.36
C LYS A 879 23.29 -20.35 -8.76
N GLY A 880 23.26 -20.26 -7.44
CA GLY A 880 23.29 -18.96 -6.79
C GLY A 880 23.16 -18.97 -5.29
N LEU A 881 22.57 -17.90 -4.77
CA LEU A 881 22.45 -17.59 -3.36
C LEU A 881 20.98 -17.66 -2.92
N ARG A 882 20.73 -18.25 -1.76
CA ARG A 882 19.47 -18.17 -1.01
C ARG A 882 19.67 -17.38 0.27
N ILE A 883 18.89 -16.31 0.45
CA ILE A 883 18.78 -15.57 1.72
C ILE A 883 17.46 -15.96 2.38
N THR A 884 17.50 -16.39 3.64
CA THR A 884 16.32 -16.79 4.42
C THR A 884 16.06 -15.77 5.51
N THR A 885 14.81 -15.34 5.65
CA THR A 885 14.33 -14.53 6.79
C THR A 885 13.19 -15.30 7.47
N SER A 886 13.36 -15.60 8.75
CA SER A 886 12.35 -16.28 9.57
C SER A 886 11.69 -15.27 10.49
N ILE A 887 10.37 -15.11 10.40
CA ILE A 887 9.65 -14.17 11.26
C ILE A 887 9.31 -14.87 12.58
N GLU A 888 9.97 -14.48 13.66
CA GLU A 888 9.81 -15.06 14.99
C GLU A 888 9.28 -14.04 16.00
N LYS A 889 9.74 -12.79 15.92
CA LYS A 889 9.42 -11.75 16.91
C LYS A 889 8.13 -11.02 16.57
N GLN A 890 7.95 -10.59 15.32
CA GLN A 890 6.79 -9.84 14.87
C GLN A 890 5.51 -10.70 14.97
N GLU A 891 4.56 -10.26 15.80
CA GLU A 891 3.43 -11.08 16.25
C GLU A 891 2.44 -11.46 15.13
N LYS A 892 2.22 -10.56 14.16
CA LYS A 892 1.23 -10.78 13.09
C LYS A 892 1.68 -11.87 12.11
N ASN A 893 2.95 -11.85 11.73
CA ASN A 893 3.56 -12.69 10.71
C ASN A 893 4.44 -13.81 11.30
N ARG A 894 4.45 -13.99 12.63
CA ARG A 894 5.21 -15.06 13.29
C ARG A 894 4.95 -16.40 12.63
N GLY A 895 6.01 -17.15 12.31
CA GLY A 895 5.95 -18.44 11.63
C GLY A 895 6.04 -18.37 10.10
N ILE A 896 5.99 -17.18 9.50
CA ILE A 896 6.30 -17.01 8.07
C ILE A 896 7.82 -17.10 7.85
N VAL A 897 8.23 -17.85 6.84
CA VAL A 897 9.62 -17.93 6.37
C VAL A 897 9.67 -17.50 4.91
N VAL A 898 10.55 -16.55 4.59
CA VAL A 898 10.76 -16.06 3.22
C VAL A 898 12.15 -16.45 2.74
N ASN A 899 12.23 -17.12 1.60
CA ASN A 899 13.48 -17.47 0.93
C ASN A 899 13.64 -16.68 -0.36
N GLN A 900 14.73 -15.92 -0.46
CA GLN A 900 15.07 -15.13 -1.64
C GLN A 900 16.18 -15.84 -2.42
N HIS A 901 15.89 -16.26 -3.65
CA HIS A 901 16.84 -16.95 -4.53
C HIS A 901 17.33 -16.01 -5.63
N TYR A 902 18.63 -15.87 -5.74
CA TYR A 902 19.33 -15.07 -6.74
C TYR A 902 20.23 -16.01 -7.55
N LEU A 903 19.80 -16.33 -8.76
CA LEU A 903 20.32 -17.47 -9.53
C LEU A 903 20.92 -16.98 -10.85
N MET A 904 22.02 -17.60 -11.26
CA MET A 904 22.72 -17.26 -12.51
C MET A 904 23.14 -18.53 -13.27
N LEU A 905 23.28 -18.38 -14.59
CA LEU A 905 23.88 -19.39 -15.47
C LEU A 905 25.36 -19.02 -15.73
N PRO A 906 26.23 -20.01 -16.02
CA PRO A 906 27.63 -19.74 -16.31
C PRO A 906 27.82 -18.80 -17.53
N GLY A 907 28.58 -17.73 -17.38
CA GLY A 907 28.93 -16.82 -18.48
C GLY A 907 27.78 -15.97 -19.06
N VAL A 908 26.57 -16.03 -18.47
CA VAL A 908 25.39 -15.31 -18.97
C VAL A 908 25.14 -14.04 -18.15
N PRO A 909 24.94 -12.87 -18.75
CA PRO A 909 24.68 -11.61 -18.03
C PRO A 909 23.21 -11.49 -17.56
N VAL A 910 22.62 -12.59 -17.08
CA VAL A 910 21.23 -12.66 -16.62
C VAL A 910 21.21 -13.18 -15.18
N LEU A 911 20.64 -12.39 -14.28
CA LEU A 911 20.30 -12.78 -12.91
C LEU A 911 18.80 -13.08 -12.83
N CYS A 912 18.46 -14.31 -12.46
CA CYS A 912 17.09 -14.72 -12.16
C CYS A 912 16.80 -14.50 -10.66
N VAL A 913 15.70 -13.82 -10.37
CA VAL A 913 15.20 -13.57 -9.02
C VAL A 913 13.93 -14.38 -8.81
N LEU A 914 13.93 -15.21 -7.76
CA LEU A 914 12.83 -16.11 -7.44
C LEU A 914 12.64 -16.17 -5.91
N HIS A 915 11.41 -16.12 -5.43
CA HIS A 915 11.13 -16.15 -4.00
C HIS A 915 10.21 -17.32 -3.64
N SER A 916 10.34 -17.83 -2.42
CA SER A 916 9.35 -18.72 -1.81
C SER A 916 8.95 -18.25 -0.44
N VAL A 917 7.69 -18.50 -0.08
CA VAL A 917 7.10 -18.15 1.21
C VAL A 917 6.50 -19.42 1.81
N THR A 918 7.00 -19.82 2.98
CA THR A 918 6.46 -20.91 3.78
C THR A 918 5.60 -20.31 4.89
N ASN A 919 4.36 -20.79 5.01
CA ASN A 919 3.42 -20.30 6.01
C ASN A 919 3.31 -21.24 7.21
N GLY A 920 4.05 -20.95 8.28
CA GLY A 920 3.92 -21.63 9.58
C GLY A 920 3.16 -20.79 10.62
N SER A 921 2.35 -19.82 10.20
CA SER A 921 1.73 -18.84 11.12
C SER A 921 0.54 -19.37 11.91
N GLY A 922 0.04 -20.56 11.59
CA GLY A 922 -1.20 -21.11 12.12
C GLY A 922 -2.46 -20.63 11.37
N MET A 923 -2.35 -19.67 10.44
CA MET A 923 -3.49 -19.11 9.69
C MET A 923 -3.46 -19.48 8.20
N ALA A 924 -4.63 -19.55 7.57
CA ALA A 924 -4.76 -19.53 6.11
C ALA A 924 -4.73 -18.08 5.59
N LEU A 925 -3.87 -17.78 4.62
CA LEU A 925 -3.63 -16.44 4.08
C LEU A 925 -3.90 -16.43 2.56
N PRO A 926 -5.16 -16.34 2.11
CA PRO A 926 -5.49 -16.48 0.69
C PRO A 926 -5.09 -15.28 -0.18
N ASN A 927 -4.79 -14.13 0.43
CA ASN A 927 -4.45 -12.86 -0.24
C ASN A 927 -3.10 -12.29 0.24
N TYR A 928 -2.13 -13.14 0.56
CA TYR A 928 -0.80 -12.69 1.00
C TYR A 928 -0.08 -11.91 -0.11
N SER A 929 0.65 -10.85 0.25
CA SER A 929 1.42 -10.06 -0.71
C SER A 929 2.88 -9.94 -0.28
N LEU A 930 3.78 -10.18 -1.23
CA LEU A 930 5.22 -10.00 -1.12
C LEU A 930 5.66 -8.95 -2.14
N ALA A 931 6.49 -8.00 -1.75
CA ALA A 931 6.99 -6.96 -2.66
C ALA A 931 8.52 -7.05 -2.76
N GLU A 932 9.06 -7.04 -3.98
CA GLU A 932 10.49 -6.80 -4.19
C GLU A 932 10.80 -5.31 -3.97
N GLU A 933 11.91 -5.01 -3.31
CA GLU A 933 12.39 -3.63 -3.08
C GLU A 933 13.86 -3.53 -3.54
N ASN A 934 14.06 -3.12 -4.78
CA ASN A 934 15.38 -3.09 -5.41
C ASN A 934 15.88 -1.65 -5.54
N TYR A 935 17.12 -1.36 -5.11
CA TYR A 935 17.71 -0.02 -5.14
C TYR A 935 18.93 0.05 -6.05
N ILE A 936 18.87 0.93 -7.05
CA ILE A 936 19.81 0.92 -8.17
C ILE A 936 20.62 2.23 -8.20
N LYS A 937 21.93 2.09 -8.42
CA LYS A 937 22.87 3.20 -8.61
C LYS A 937 23.73 2.93 -9.86
N PRO A 938 23.31 3.42 -11.04
CA PRO A 938 23.91 3.04 -12.32
C PRO A 938 25.34 3.56 -12.53
N SER A 939 25.80 4.54 -11.76
CA SER A 939 27.21 4.95 -11.69
C SER A 939 27.57 5.50 -10.31
N PRO A 940 28.86 5.64 -9.97
CA PRO A 940 29.28 6.25 -8.70
C PRO A 940 28.69 7.66 -8.46
N VAL A 941 28.42 8.42 -9.53
CA VAL A 941 27.81 9.75 -9.49
C VAL A 941 26.32 9.62 -9.82
N TYR A 942 25.47 9.66 -8.78
CA TYR A 942 24.03 9.40 -8.91
C TYR A 942 23.33 10.19 -10.02
N ALA A 943 23.67 11.46 -10.20
CA ALA A 943 23.08 12.35 -11.20
C ALA A 943 23.49 12.05 -12.66
N GLU A 944 24.46 11.16 -12.89
CA GLU A 944 24.80 10.68 -14.24
C GLU A 944 23.83 9.57 -14.72
N GLY A 945 23.07 8.98 -13.79
CA GLY A 945 22.17 7.88 -14.05
C GLY A 945 20.89 8.33 -14.74
N TRP A 946 20.22 7.37 -15.38
CA TRP A 946 18.91 7.56 -15.99
C TRP A 946 18.10 6.27 -15.96
N MET A 947 16.77 6.41 -15.98
CA MET A 947 15.83 5.32 -16.20
C MET A 947 14.99 5.61 -17.44
N GLU A 948 14.60 4.58 -18.18
CA GLU A 948 13.87 4.71 -19.44
C GLU A 948 12.75 3.69 -19.52
N PHE A 949 11.55 4.19 -19.81
CA PHE A 949 10.39 3.37 -20.12
C PHE A 949 10.13 3.44 -21.63
N SER A 950 9.64 2.36 -22.20
CA SER A 950 9.44 2.23 -23.65
C SER A 950 8.51 3.31 -24.24
N LYS A 951 7.57 3.86 -23.46
CA LYS A 951 6.60 4.88 -23.93
C LYS A 951 6.83 6.27 -23.35
N GLU A 952 7.30 6.35 -22.10
CA GLU A 952 7.40 7.59 -21.32
C GLU A 952 8.77 8.28 -21.50
N GLY A 953 9.73 7.59 -22.13
CA GLY A 953 11.04 8.13 -22.43
C GLY A 953 12.02 8.06 -21.26
N LYS A 954 13.09 8.86 -21.34
CA LYS A 954 14.22 8.82 -20.42
C LYS A 954 14.12 9.90 -19.35
N PHE A 955 14.24 9.48 -18.09
CA PHE A 955 14.26 10.34 -16.91
C PHE A 955 15.66 10.34 -16.30
N LEU A 956 16.21 11.54 -16.07
CA LEU A 956 17.51 11.71 -15.44
C LEU A 956 17.38 11.61 -13.92
N LEU A 957 18.21 10.78 -13.30
CA LEU A 957 18.23 10.66 -11.83
C LEU A 957 18.80 11.95 -11.21
N GLY A 958 18.48 12.22 -9.95
CA GLY A 958 19.04 13.37 -9.22
C GLY A 958 18.31 14.69 -9.43
N THR A 959 17.59 14.88 -10.55
CA THR A 959 16.90 16.14 -10.89
C THR A 959 15.37 16.06 -10.87
N VAL A 960 14.81 14.86 -11.01
CA VAL A 960 13.36 14.63 -11.07
C VAL A 960 12.89 13.84 -9.86
N GLU A 961 11.65 14.10 -9.44
CA GLU A 961 10.90 13.19 -8.57
C GLU A 961 9.75 12.62 -9.39
N THR A 962 9.67 11.30 -9.49
CA THR A 962 8.57 10.64 -10.21
C THR A 962 8.35 9.21 -9.72
N TYR A 963 7.12 8.74 -9.90
CA TYR A 963 6.66 7.38 -9.65
C TYR A 963 5.92 6.90 -10.89
N LEU A 964 6.36 5.78 -11.48
CA LEU A 964 5.82 5.24 -12.73
C LEU A 964 5.63 3.73 -12.65
N GLU A 965 4.56 3.22 -13.25
CA GLU A 965 4.32 1.79 -13.39
C GLU A 965 5.19 1.22 -14.53
N ALA A 966 5.93 0.14 -14.27
CA ALA A 966 6.76 -0.53 -15.25
C ALA A 966 6.00 -1.68 -15.91
N LYS A 967 5.62 -1.51 -17.18
CA LYS A 967 4.91 -2.53 -17.96
C LYS A 967 5.89 -3.53 -18.60
N GLY A 968 6.37 -4.45 -17.77
CA GLY A 968 7.14 -5.63 -18.16
C GLY A 968 8.64 -5.43 -18.37
N LEU A 969 9.12 -4.23 -18.76
CA LEU A 969 10.55 -3.94 -18.87
C LEU A 969 10.89 -2.49 -18.52
N LEU A 970 11.93 -2.31 -17.69
CA LEU A 970 12.52 -1.02 -17.31
C LEU A 970 14.00 -0.99 -17.71
N ARG A 971 14.43 0.04 -18.44
CA ARG A 971 15.84 0.26 -18.82
C ARG A 971 16.52 1.23 -17.87
N ILE A 972 17.76 0.95 -17.54
CA ILE A 972 18.54 1.74 -16.59
C ILE A 972 19.97 1.87 -17.10
N GLY A 973 20.55 3.07 -17.04
CA GLY A 973 21.95 3.29 -17.41
C GLY A 973 22.54 4.56 -16.83
N ALA A 974 23.76 4.91 -17.26
CA ALA A 974 24.44 6.14 -16.89
C ALA A 974 25.10 6.80 -18.10
N SER A 975 25.30 8.11 -18.06
CA SER A 975 26.02 8.84 -19.12
C SER A 975 27.52 8.50 -19.18
N SER A 976 28.09 7.97 -18.08
CA SER A 976 29.48 7.52 -17.98
C SER A 976 29.70 6.06 -18.37
N ARG A 977 28.63 5.29 -18.63
CA ARG A 977 28.69 3.85 -18.95
C ARG A 977 27.95 3.56 -20.26
N LYS A 978 28.41 2.52 -20.96
CA LYS A 978 27.71 1.99 -22.14
C LYS A 978 26.74 0.87 -21.79
N ASP A 979 27.12 0.05 -20.82
CA ASP A 979 26.26 -0.98 -20.27
C ASP A 979 24.96 -0.39 -19.71
N MET A 980 23.92 -1.20 -19.74
CA MET A 980 22.59 -0.94 -19.21
C MET A 980 22.13 -2.15 -18.38
N LEU A 981 21.30 -1.86 -17.39
CA LEU A 981 20.54 -2.84 -16.62
C LEU A 981 19.09 -2.82 -17.12
N HIS A 982 18.56 -4.00 -17.43
CA HIS A 982 17.17 -4.20 -17.81
C HIS A 982 16.49 -5.02 -16.73
N MET A 983 15.45 -4.48 -16.11
CA MET A 983 14.64 -5.20 -15.12
C MET A 983 13.35 -5.67 -15.80
N VAL A 984 13.11 -6.98 -15.76
CA VAL A 984 12.06 -7.65 -16.54
C VAL A 984 11.10 -8.38 -15.61
N SER A 985 9.80 -8.13 -15.78
CA SER A 985 8.70 -8.71 -15.00
C SER A 985 7.58 -9.25 -15.88
N ASN A 986 6.84 -10.24 -15.38
CA ASN A 986 5.78 -10.94 -16.09
C ASN A 986 4.42 -10.23 -15.95
N HIS A 987 4.27 -9.08 -16.61
CA HIS A 987 3.00 -8.34 -16.65
C HIS A 987 1.96 -9.03 -17.57
N PRO A 988 0.66 -9.16 -17.18
CA PRO A 988 0.00 -8.60 -15.98
C PRO A 988 0.12 -9.39 -14.68
N ASN A 989 0.70 -10.59 -14.70
CA ASN A 989 0.70 -11.46 -13.52
C ASN A 989 1.53 -10.88 -12.35
N GLN A 990 2.47 -10.00 -12.68
CA GLN A 990 3.25 -9.18 -11.75
C GLN A 990 2.99 -7.70 -12.04
N SER A 991 2.82 -6.91 -10.98
CA SER A 991 2.77 -5.44 -11.07
C SER A 991 4.12 -4.88 -10.65
N ALA A 992 4.76 -4.11 -11.52
CA ALA A 992 6.06 -3.51 -11.25
C ALA A 992 5.99 -1.98 -11.30
N SER A 993 6.82 -1.30 -10.51
CA SER A 993 6.89 0.16 -10.46
C SER A 993 8.32 0.65 -10.25
N ALA A 994 8.58 1.89 -10.63
CA ALA A 994 9.84 2.58 -10.40
C ALA A 994 9.59 3.96 -9.78
N TYR A 995 10.35 4.26 -8.73
CA TYR A 995 10.35 5.52 -8.01
C TYR A 995 11.75 6.14 -8.04
N VAL A 996 11.84 7.42 -8.38
CA VAL A 996 13.10 8.17 -8.33
C VAL A 996 12.89 9.52 -7.65
N ASN A 997 13.91 9.98 -6.94
CA ASN A 997 14.05 11.37 -6.53
C ASN A 997 15.51 11.85 -6.58
N ASN A 998 15.82 12.97 -5.91
CA ASN A 998 17.19 13.50 -5.89
C ASN A 998 18.23 12.63 -5.14
N LYS A 999 17.84 11.52 -4.49
CA LYS A 999 18.72 10.69 -3.63
C LYS A 999 18.65 9.20 -3.86
N VAL A 1000 17.52 8.66 -4.34
CA VAL A 1000 17.24 7.23 -4.41
C VAL A 1000 16.50 6.88 -5.68
N PHE A 1001 16.89 5.77 -6.30
CA PHE A 1001 16.14 5.11 -7.36
C PHE A 1001 15.75 3.70 -6.89
N ASN A 1002 14.45 3.44 -6.79
CA ASN A 1002 13.84 2.19 -6.36
C ASN A 1002 13.02 1.57 -7.49
N HIS A 1003 13.09 0.25 -7.64
CA HIS A 1003 12.25 -0.58 -8.49
C HIS A 1003 11.59 -1.65 -7.63
N GLY A 1004 10.27 -1.80 -7.74
CA GLY A 1004 9.51 -2.79 -6.98
C GLY A 1004 8.64 -3.69 -7.85
N VAL A 1005 8.45 -4.94 -7.41
CA VAL A 1005 7.59 -5.95 -8.06
C VAL A 1005 6.67 -6.57 -7.01
N HIS A 1006 5.36 -6.52 -7.21
CA HIS A 1006 4.36 -7.07 -6.30
C HIS A 1006 3.90 -8.46 -6.72
N HIS A 1007 3.91 -9.40 -5.77
CA HIS A 1007 3.45 -10.78 -5.92
C HIS A 1007 2.25 -11.03 -5.01
N HIS A 1008 1.16 -11.57 -5.56
CA HIS A 1008 -0.03 -11.99 -4.81
C HIS A 1008 -0.05 -13.52 -4.70
N LEU A 1009 -0.01 -14.03 -3.47
CA LEU A 1009 0.13 -15.46 -3.15
C LEU A 1009 -1.03 -15.92 -2.28
N LYS A 1010 -1.52 -17.14 -2.53
CA LYS A 1010 -2.45 -17.87 -1.65
C LYS A 1010 -1.63 -18.85 -0.83
N LEU A 1011 -1.66 -18.76 0.50
CA LEU A 1011 -0.86 -19.60 1.39
C LEU A 1011 -1.76 -20.29 2.44
N LEU A 1012 -1.91 -21.61 2.41
CA LEU A 1012 -2.50 -22.32 3.56
C LEU A 1012 -1.46 -22.55 4.65
N ASN A 1013 -1.92 -22.82 5.88
CA ASN A 1013 -1.01 -23.15 6.98
C ASN A 1013 -0.27 -24.46 6.68
N GLY A 1014 1.06 -24.45 6.81
CA GLY A 1014 1.98 -25.53 6.48
C GLY A 1014 2.47 -25.56 5.03
N GLU A 1015 1.91 -24.73 4.13
CA GLU A 1015 2.29 -24.74 2.71
C GLU A 1015 3.49 -23.84 2.39
N THR A 1016 4.16 -24.15 1.29
CA THR A 1016 5.17 -23.29 0.66
C THR A 1016 4.75 -22.95 -0.77
N VAL A 1017 4.73 -21.66 -1.11
CA VAL A 1017 4.42 -21.18 -2.47
C VAL A 1017 5.58 -20.39 -3.04
N TRP A 1018 5.79 -20.55 -4.34
CA TRP A 1018 6.87 -19.91 -5.09
C TRP A 1018 6.31 -18.78 -5.98
N THR A 1019 7.06 -17.69 -6.10
CA THR A 1019 6.75 -16.60 -7.04
C THR A 1019 7.04 -17.02 -8.49
N GLN A 1020 6.58 -16.21 -9.44
CA GLN A 1020 7.12 -16.27 -10.80
C GLN A 1020 8.51 -15.62 -10.83
N PRO A 1021 9.42 -16.05 -11.73
CA PRO A 1021 10.74 -15.46 -11.82
C PRO A 1021 10.68 -14.04 -12.42
N SER A 1022 11.51 -13.15 -11.87
CA SER A 1022 11.86 -11.84 -12.43
C SER A 1022 13.31 -11.89 -12.92
N PHE A 1023 13.69 -11.09 -13.91
CA PHE A 1023 15.04 -11.14 -14.50
C PHE A 1023 15.71 -9.76 -14.52
N LEU A 1024 17.00 -9.73 -14.17
CA LEU A 1024 17.89 -8.59 -14.38
C LEU A 1024 18.88 -8.95 -15.48
N ILE A 1025 18.91 -8.18 -16.56
CA ILE A 1025 19.74 -8.44 -17.75
C ILE A 1025 20.72 -7.28 -17.92
N MET A 1026 22.01 -7.60 -18.00
CA MET A 1026 23.10 -6.65 -18.17
C MET A 1026 23.65 -6.69 -19.59
N GLY A 1027 24.06 -5.55 -20.14
CA GLY A 1027 24.73 -5.49 -21.45
C GLY A 1027 24.62 -4.12 -22.12
N GLU A 1028 25.25 -3.95 -23.28
CA GLU A 1028 25.21 -2.69 -24.04
C GLU A 1028 24.00 -2.61 -24.98
N LEU A 1029 23.31 -3.74 -25.23
CA LEU A 1029 22.09 -3.78 -26.04
C LEU A 1029 20.91 -3.07 -25.35
N ALA A 1030 20.27 -2.16 -26.08
CA ALA A 1030 19.02 -1.54 -25.63
C ALA A 1030 17.82 -2.48 -25.89
N LEU A 1031 17.31 -3.09 -24.83
CA LEU A 1031 16.21 -4.07 -24.89
C LEU A 1031 14.83 -3.43 -24.67
N ASN A 1032 13.83 -3.99 -25.34
CA ASN A 1032 12.42 -3.67 -25.25
C ASN A 1032 11.62 -4.91 -24.79
N SER A 1033 10.37 -4.72 -24.39
CA SER A 1033 9.52 -5.83 -23.87
C SER A 1033 9.36 -7.00 -24.84
N GLU A 1034 9.52 -6.75 -26.14
CA GLU A 1034 9.46 -7.80 -27.15
C GLU A 1034 10.71 -8.70 -27.15
N ASP A 1035 11.89 -8.10 -26.92
CA ASP A 1035 13.19 -8.76 -26.92
C ASP A 1035 13.25 -9.93 -25.91
N VAL A 1036 12.58 -9.76 -24.78
CA VAL A 1036 12.68 -10.64 -23.59
C VAL A 1036 11.54 -11.65 -23.47
N ARG A 1037 10.63 -11.74 -24.45
CA ARG A 1037 9.44 -12.63 -24.38
C ARG A 1037 9.79 -14.10 -24.15
N SER A 1038 10.92 -14.58 -24.66
CA SER A 1038 11.36 -15.97 -24.47
C SER A 1038 11.82 -16.24 -23.03
N LEU A 1039 12.43 -15.26 -22.36
CA LEU A 1039 12.84 -15.38 -20.95
C LEU A 1039 11.63 -15.46 -20.02
N LEU A 1040 10.57 -14.70 -20.31
CA LEU A 1040 9.31 -14.72 -19.54
C LEU A 1040 8.56 -16.06 -19.61
N LYS A 1041 8.94 -16.96 -20.53
CA LYS A 1041 8.38 -18.31 -20.65
C LYS A 1041 9.12 -19.34 -19.80
N LEU A 1042 10.24 -18.98 -19.18
CA LEU A 1042 10.97 -19.87 -18.28
C LEU A 1042 10.17 -20.08 -17.01
N THR A 1043 10.05 -21.34 -16.60
CA THR A 1043 9.50 -21.74 -15.32
C THR A 1043 10.44 -22.74 -14.66
N PHE A 1044 10.44 -22.82 -13.34
CA PHE A 1044 11.34 -23.68 -12.57
C PHE A 1044 10.57 -24.88 -12.03
N ALA A 1045 11.23 -26.05 -11.99
CA ALA A 1045 10.65 -27.25 -11.41
C ALA A 1045 10.33 -26.99 -9.93
N ARG A 1046 9.07 -27.18 -9.53
CA ARG A 1046 8.66 -27.02 -8.13
C ARG A 1046 9.19 -28.22 -7.35
N PRO A 1047 10.01 -28.05 -6.29
CA PRO A 1047 10.30 -29.15 -5.40
C PRO A 1047 8.97 -29.58 -4.77
N THR A 1048 8.42 -30.71 -5.22
CA THR A 1048 7.33 -31.40 -4.53
C THR A 1048 7.82 -31.84 -3.17
N ASP A 1049 7.01 -31.62 -2.13
CA ASP A 1049 7.16 -32.03 -0.73
C ASP A 1049 7.95 -33.34 -0.49
N GLU A 1050 9.28 -33.30 -0.60
CA GLU A 1050 10.12 -34.24 0.10
C GLU A 1050 10.36 -33.64 1.47
N LYS A 1051 9.66 -34.18 2.48
CA LYS A 1051 10.01 -33.99 3.88
C LYS A 1051 11.52 -34.19 4.02
N GLU A 1052 12.26 -33.09 4.21
CA GLU A 1052 13.63 -33.14 4.72
C GLU A 1052 13.57 -33.85 6.07
N ILE A 1053 13.94 -35.13 6.05
CA ILE A 1053 14.20 -35.90 7.27
C ILE A 1053 15.39 -35.22 7.92
N SER A 1054 15.15 -34.57 9.05
CA SER A 1054 16.18 -34.10 9.96
C SER A 1054 17.05 -35.28 10.39
N ASN A 1055 18.19 -35.47 9.75
CA ASN A 1055 19.29 -36.19 10.37
C ASN A 1055 20.15 -35.18 11.11
N ALA A 1056 19.80 -35.01 12.38
CA ALA A 1056 20.75 -34.61 13.40
C ALA A 1056 21.88 -35.65 13.44
N ASP A 1057 23.10 -35.22 13.15
CA ASP A 1057 24.35 -35.72 13.76
C ASP A 1057 25.53 -34.88 13.23
N HIS A 1058 25.78 -33.73 13.89
CA HIS A 1058 27.05 -33.32 14.51
C HIS A 1058 27.14 -31.82 14.77
#